data_AF-A0A7L2PYN7-F1
#
_entry.id   AF-A0A7L2PYN7-F1
#
_cell.length_a   1.000
_cell.length_b   1.000
_cell.length_c   1.000
_cell.angle_alpha   90.00
_cell.angle_beta   90.00
_cell.angle_gamma   90.00
#
_symmetry.space_group_name_H-M   'P 1'
#
loop_
_entity.id
_entity.type
_entity.pdbx_description
1 polymer ?
#
loop_
_entity_poly.entity_id
_entity_poly.type
_entity_poly.pdbx_seq_one_letter_code
_entity_poly.pdbx_strand_id
1 'polypeptide(L)'
;SPLDLEQCSLQVLEPEGSPSWSLLKLLGDRGCTVVELAESLQALEHTEALRCLSHSGVKIVVQPDSQAVLSGQVVKLCCWATGHPFVQYQWFKQEREVPHGNSPELVLSPVSVKDSGFYICRVNSESSFMFSRWARLEVCELQDPPHGLLRGLRENKLCICKQPQPQNLTVGDALVLECGAVGNPIPHYQWFRNGFPLANGNKSVYTVTYVDVGHQGTYWCHVFNDREDEDSKKVEVIIGRKAMAVECTEEDLSDLQESDPREESSHRPVATDKVALLIGNMSYWNHPQLKAPMVDVYELTSLLRQLDFKVVSLLDLTESEMRNAVDEFLLLLDEGVYGLLYYAGHGYENYGNSFMVPVDAPNPYRSANCLCVQNILRLMQEKQTGLNVFLLDMCRKRNEYDDTILILDALKVTANIVFGYATCQGAEAYEIQQLGLANGIFMKFLKDRLLEDKKVTVLLDEVAEDMGKCPLTKGKQALEIRSSLSEKRALTDPVQQSTSSAESLARNLQWAKAHELPESMSLEFQCGVQIQLGFAAEFSNVMIIYTQIVKKPPEITACRAHITDFPLDLDVDPKEANKGTPEETGSYLVSKDLPKHCLYTRLSSLQKLREYLIFTVCLHYEYSGIEDTMDERKEINVGKPLIAKLGLHPGLKTKNCLQTCCMPGYPFHNPVELSPEAAEYYIPGHCQPNSSPGVYHPNCACSNSITQPEACSCNGTSRMLASRHEVQPYSPTVEKHNVPVETTDDTVELEFFLSDSLSFSEQQ
;
A
#
# COMPACT_ATOMS: atom_id res chain seq x y z
N SER A 1 39.45 -62.33 -33.67
CA SER A 1 40.50 -63.03 -34.43
C SER A 1 41.53 -61.98 -34.88
N PRO A 2 42.73 -62.34 -35.39
CA PRO A 2 43.65 -61.36 -35.95
C PRO A 2 43.01 -60.53 -37.08
N LEU A 3 42.24 -61.17 -37.96
CA LEU A 3 41.53 -60.53 -39.06
C LEU A 3 40.46 -59.55 -38.56
N ASP A 4 39.75 -59.91 -37.49
CA ASP A 4 38.71 -59.06 -36.90
C ASP A 4 39.33 -57.78 -36.27
N LEU A 5 40.53 -57.89 -35.69
CA LEU A 5 41.28 -56.75 -35.14
C LEU A 5 41.85 -55.86 -36.25
N GLU A 6 42.27 -56.43 -37.37
CA GLU A 6 42.69 -55.71 -38.57
C GLU A 6 41.51 -54.96 -39.23
N GLN A 7 40.33 -55.55 -39.26
CA GLN A 7 39.11 -54.84 -39.66
C GLN A 7 38.76 -53.69 -38.72
N CYS A 8 38.95 -53.84 -37.40
CA CYS A 8 38.79 -52.74 -36.46
C CYS A 8 39.82 -51.63 -36.67
N SER A 9 41.10 -51.95 -36.89
CA SER A 9 42.15 -50.94 -37.08
C SER A 9 41.99 -50.14 -38.38
N LEU A 10 41.50 -50.77 -39.45
CA LEU A 10 41.21 -50.11 -40.74
C LEU A 10 40.11 -49.05 -40.65
N GLN A 11 39.28 -49.02 -39.59
CA GLN A 11 38.28 -47.97 -39.40
C GLN A 11 38.89 -46.57 -39.24
N VAL A 12 40.17 -46.45 -38.89
CA VAL A 12 40.90 -45.15 -38.86
C VAL A 12 41.00 -44.46 -40.24
N LEU A 13 40.63 -45.16 -41.32
CA LEU A 13 40.61 -44.64 -42.68
C LEU A 13 39.28 -43.98 -43.07
N GLU A 14 38.25 -44.08 -42.22
CA GLU A 14 36.97 -43.40 -42.40
C GLU A 14 36.95 -42.06 -41.62
N PRO A 15 36.32 -40.98 -42.13
CA PRO A 15 36.44 -39.63 -41.53
C PRO A 15 36.03 -39.50 -40.06
N GLU A 16 35.11 -40.36 -39.60
CA GLU A 16 34.65 -40.44 -38.20
C GLU A 16 34.84 -41.84 -37.61
N GLY A 17 35.60 -42.70 -38.29
CA GLY A 17 35.81 -44.09 -37.89
C GLY A 17 36.80 -44.23 -36.74
N SER A 18 36.37 -44.88 -35.66
CA SER A 18 37.19 -45.10 -34.47
C SER A 18 37.49 -46.60 -34.28
N PRO A 19 38.76 -47.03 -34.41
CA PRO A 19 39.17 -48.40 -34.14
C PRO A 19 38.81 -48.90 -32.75
N SER A 20 38.98 -48.05 -31.74
CA SER A 20 38.64 -48.37 -30.35
C SER A 20 37.14 -48.61 -30.17
N TRP A 21 36.30 -47.81 -30.83
CA TRP A 21 34.84 -47.92 -30.75
C TRP A 21 34.33 -49.15 -31.50
N SER A 22 34.89 -49.43 -32.68
CA SER A 22 34.57 -50.63 -33.45
C SER A 22 35.02 -51.93 -32.77
N LEU A 23 36.16 -51.89 -32.06
CA LEU A 23 36.62 -53.00 -31.22
C LEU A 23 35.69 -53.23 -30.01
N LEU A 24 35.29 -52.16 -29.31
CA LEU A 24 34.34 -52.27 -28.19
C LEU A 24 32.97 -52.81 -28.65
N LYS A 25 32.49 -52.36 -29.81
CA LYS A 25 31.28 -52.90 -30.42
C LYS A 25 31.42 -54.38 -30.79
N LEU A 26 32.52 -54.77 -31.44
CA LEU A 26 32.81 -56.18 -31.77
C LEU A 26 32.87 -57.07 -30.52
N LEU A 27 33.38 -56.56 -29.40
CA LEU A 27 33.37 -57.28 -28.12
C LEU A 27 31.94 -57.48 -27.59
N GLY A 28 31.11 -56.44 -27.63
CA GLY A 28 29.68 -56.51 -27.28
C GLY A 28 28.89 -57.45 -28.18
N ASP A 29 29.07 -57.37 -29.49
CA ASP A 29 28.45 -58.26 -30.50
C ASP A 29 28.87 -59.73 -30.34
N ARG A 30 30.00 -60.00 -29.65
CA ARG A 30 30.48 -61.34 -29.26
C ARG A 30 30.02 -61.77 -27.87
N GLY A 31 29.23 -60.96 -27.16
CA GLY A 31 28.68 -61.24 -25.84
C GLY A 31 29.59 -60.90 -24.66
N CYS A 32 30.72 -60.20 -24.88
CA CYS A 32 31.62 -59.81 -23.79
C CYS A 32 30.97 -58.72 -22.91
N THR A 33 30.80 -59.00 -21.63
CA THR A 33 30.23 -58.07 -20.66
C THR A 33 31.23 -57.02 -20.20
N VAL A 34 30.72 -55.92 -19.64
CA VAL A 34 31.56 -54.87 -19.01
C VAL A 34 32.38 -55.44 -17.84
N VAL A 35 31.88 -56.48 -17.17
CA VAL A 35 32.60 -57.16 -16.07
C VAL A 35 33.79 -57.95 -16.61
N GLU A 36 33.60 -58.80 -17.61
CA GLU A 36 34.69 -59.59 -18.24
C GLU A 36 35.74 -58.68 -18.90
N LEU A 37 35.30 -57.56 -19.49
CA LEU A 37 36.21 -56.53 -20.02
C LEU A 37 37.00 -55.84 -18.91
N ALA A 38 36.37 -55.51 -17.78
CA ALA A 38 37.06 -54.94 -16.63
C ALA A 38 38.05 -55.95 -16.01
N GLU A 39 37.67 -57.21 -15.80
CA GLU A 39 38.57 -58.27 -15.33
C GLU A 39 39.76 -58.46 -16.29
N SER A 40 39.53 -58.41 -17.60
CA SER A 40 40.59 -58.47 -18.61
C SER A 40 41.54 -57.28 -18.54
N LEU A 41 41.03 -56.06 -18.39
CA LEU A 41 41.85 -54.85 -18.25
C LEU A 41 42.60 -54.79 -16.89
N GLN A 42 42.01 -55.36 -15.84
CA GLN A 42 42.62 -55.56 -14.52
C GLN A 42 43.79 -56.56 -14.59
N ALA A 43 43.61 -57.68 -15.31
CA ALA A 43 44.65 -58.67 -15.55
C ALA A 43 45.79 -58.17 -16.47
N LEU A 44 45.55 -57.11 -17.24
CA LEU A 44 46.53 -56.40 -18.06
C LEU A 44 47.07 -55.10 -17.40
N GLU A 45 46.74 -54.86 -16.12
CA GLU A 45 47.15 -53.70 -15.31
C GLU A 45 46.79 -52.31 -15.92
N HIS A 46 45.85 -52.24 -16.87
CA HIS A 46 45.44 -51.02 -17.57
C HIS A 46 44.48 -50.15 -16.72
N THR A 47 45.00 -49.61 -15.62
CA THR A 47 44.28 -48.80 -14.61
C THR A 47 43.58 -47.55 -15.17
N GLU A 48 44.10 -46.92 -16.23
CA GLU A 48 43.44 -45.77 -16.87
C GLU A 48 42.17 -46.19 -17.65
N ALA A 49 42.22 -47.30 -18.37
CA ALA A 49 41.06 -47.84 -19.09
C ALA A 49 39.97 -48.32 -18.10
N LEU A 50 40.37 -48.91 -16.98
CA LEU A 50 39.47 -49.23 -15.87
C LEU A 50 38.76 -47.98 -15.31
N ARG A 51 39.48 -46.86 -15.16
CA ARG A 51 38.87 -45.58 -14.73
C ARG A 51 37.87 -45.01 -15.74
N CYS A 52 38.03 -45.29 -17.04
CA CYS A 52 37.04 -44.93 -18.04
C CYS A 52 35.76 -45.75 -17.91
N LEU A 53 35.87 -47.06 -17.62
CA LEU A 53 34.71 -47.93 -17.34
C LEU A 53 34.03 -47.60 -16.00
N SER A 54 34.78 -47.10 -15.01
CA SER A 54 34.27 -46.84 -13.64
C SER A 54 33.48 -45.53 -13.48
N HIS A 55 32.76 -45.06 -14.50
CA HIS A 55 31.87 -43.90 -14.40
C HIS A 55 30.53 -44.27 -13.72
N SER A 56 30.63 -44.84 -12.53
CA SER A 56 29.53 -45.38 -11.71
C SER A 56 28.78 -44.28 -10.95
N GLY A 57 28.26 -43.29 -11.66
CA GLY A 57 27.24 -42.38 -11.15
C GLY A 57 25.86 -43.02 -11.20
N VAL A 58 25.02 -42.76 -10.19
CA VAL A 58 23.58 -43.04 -10.28
C VAL A 58 22.98 -42.20 -11.43
N LYS A 59 22.12 -42.80 -12.26
CA LYS A 59 21.34 -42.11 -13.29
C LYS A 59 19.88 -42.52 -13.21
N ILE A 60 18.98 -41.57 -12.92
CA ILE A 60 17.53 -41.82 -12.91
C ILE A 60 17.01 -41.81 -14.35
N VAL A 61 16.45 -42.95 -14.80
CA VAL A 61 15.98 -43.18 -16.17
C VAL A 61 14.46 -43.08 -16.31
N VAL A 62 13.69 -43.31 -15.25
CA VAL A 62 12.25 -43.00 -15.18
C VAL A 62 12.01 -42.10 -13.99
N GLN A 63 11.40 -40.95 -14.24
CA GLN A 63 11.06 -39.93 -13.25
C GLN A 63 9.56 -40.04 -12.88
N PRO A 64 9.18 -39.98 -11.60
CA PRO A 64 7.79 -40.19 -11.21
C PRO A 64 6.88 -39.07 -11.73
N ASP A 65 5.76 -39.45 -12.34
CA ASP A 65 4.74 -38.51 -12.79
C ASP A 65 3.92 -37.97 -11.62
N SER A 66 3.56 -36.69 -11.70
CA SER A 66 2.52 -36.11 -10.84
C SER A 66 1.15 -36.58 -11.34
N GLN A 67 0.24 -36.94 -10.44
CA GLN A 67 -1.08 -37.47 -10.80
C GLN A 67 -2.15 -37.05 -9.80
N ALA A 68 -3.39 -36.90 -10.27
CA ALA A 68 -4.57 -36.72 -9.43
C ALA A 68 -5.46 -37.96 -9.51
N VAL A 69 -6.01 -38.39 -8.38
CA VAL A 69 -6.72 -39.69 -8.23
C VAL A 69 -7.91 -39.56 -7.28
N LEU A 70 -8.82 -40.53 -7.31
CA LEU A 70 -9.91 -40.64 -6.33
C LEU A 70 -9.46 -41.36 -5.06
N SER A 71 -9.93 -40.89 -3.91
CA SER A 71 -9.83 -41.59 -2.63
C SER A 71 -10.36 -43.03 -2.76
N GLY A 72 -9.63 -44.01 -2.22
CA GLY A 72 -9.91 -45.44 -2.38
C GLY A 72 -9.22 -46.14 -3.55
N GLN A 73 -8.62 -45.41 -4.50
CA GLN A 73 -7.86 -46.02 -5.61
C GLN A 73 -6.47 -46.52 -5.17
N VAL A 74 -5.84 -47.31 -6.05
CA VAL A 74 -4.42 -47.69 -5.96
C VAL A 74 -3.61 -46.65 -6.71
N VAL A 75 -2.59 -46.09 -6.07
CA VAL A 75 -1.62 -45.17 -6.68
C VAL A 75 -0.28 -45.87 -6.82
N LYS A 76 0.40 -45.63 -7.93
CA LYS A 76 1.76 -46.12 -8.18
C LYS A 76 2.63 -44.97 -8.70
N LEU A 77 3.69 -44.65 -7.96
CA LEU A 77 4.73 -43.70 -8.33
C LEU A 77 6.00 -44.48 -8.68
N CYS A 78 6.53 -44.28 -9.88
CA CYS A 78 7.69 -45.02 -10.40
C CYS A 78 8.93 -44.13 -10.48
N CYS A 79 10.02 -44.54 -9.85
CA CYS A 79 11.35 -43.99 -10.03
C CYS A 79 12.30 -45.13 -10.36
N TRP A 80 12.78 -45.20 -11.60
CA TRP A 80 13.74 -46.23 -12.03
C TRP A 80 15.09 -45.59 -12.31
N ALA A 81 16.17 -46.27 -11.91
CA ALA A 81 17.52 -45.76 -12.04
C ALA A 81 18.53 -46.87 -12.33
N THR A 82 19.64 -46.50 -12.96
CA THR A 82 20.82 -47.35 -13.17
C THR A 82 21.98 -46.86 -12.30
N GLY A 83 22.86 -47.79 -11.92
CA GLY A 83 24.05 -47.51 -11.11
C GLY A 83 24.73 -48.80 -10.65
N HIS A 84 26.05 -48.78 -10.61
CA HIS A 84 26.90 -49.93 -10.24
C HIS A 84 27.34 -49.81 -8.76
N PRO A 85 27.52 -50.91 -8.01
CA PRO A 85 27.20 -52.29 -8.39
C PRO A 85 25.69 -52.61 -8.34
N PHE A 86 24.94 -51.84 -7.55
CA PHE A 86 23.49 -51.86 -7.46
C PHE A 86 23.00 -50.49 -6.97
N VAL A 87 21.70 -50.23 -7.10
CA VAL A 87 21.05 -49.03 -6.55
C VAL A 87 20.01 -49.40 -5.51
N GLN A 88 19.93 -48.59 -4.46
CA GLN A 88 18.90 -48.63 -3.43
C GLN A 88 18.00 -47.40 -3.58
N TYR A 89 16.74 -47.53 -3.15
CA TYR A 89 15.72 -46.49 -3.24
C TYR A 89 15.26 -46.12 -1.83
N GLN A 90 14.90 -44.85 -1.62
CA GLN A 90 14.13 -44.42 -0.46
C GLN A 90 13.22 -43.26 -0.84
N TRP A 91 11.92 -43.44 -0.66
CA TRP A 91 10.90 -42.43 -0.90
C TRP A 91 10.72 -41.52 0.32
N PHE A 92 10.47 -40.25 0.03
CA PHE A 92 10.19 -39.19 0.99
C PHE A 92 8.86 -38.55 0.63
N LYS A 93 8.09 -38.18 1.66
CA LYS A 93 6.95 -37.27 1.57
C LYS A 93 7.31 -36.03 2.36
N GLN A 94 7.40 -34.88 1.69
CA GLN A 94 8.01 -33.68 2.27
C GLN A 94 9.40 -34.04 2.87
N GLU A 95 9.65 -33.74 4.13
CA GLU A 95 10.91 -34.01 4.83
C GLU A 95 10.99 -35.39 5.51
N ARG A 96 9.97 -36.26 5.36
CA ARG A 96 9.89 -37.54 6.09
C ARG A 96 10.03 -38.74 5.16
N GLU A 97 10.84 -39.71 5.55
CA GLU A 97 10.92 -41.01 4.87
C GLU A 97 9.56 -41.73 4.93
N VAL A 98 9.13 -42.28 3.79
CA VAL A 98 7.91 -43.09 3.69
C VAL A 98 8.24 -44.51 4.19
N PRO A 99 7.55 -45.02 5.23
CA PRO A 99 7.78 -46.37 5.73
C PRO A 99 7.61 -47.41 4.64
N HIS A 100 8.57 -48.33 4.51
CA HIS A 100 8.64 -49.36 3.46
C HIS A 100 8.70 -48.82 2.01
N GLY A 101 8.89 -47.52 1.83
CA GLY A 101 9.15 -46.91 0.52
C GLY A 101 10.60 -47.10 0.06
N ASN A 102 11.10 -48.34 0.03
CA ASN A 102 12.49 -48.67 -0.36
C ASN A 102 12.59 -49.41 -1.72
N SER A 103 11.56 -49.27 -2.55
CA SER A 103 11.37 -49.86 -3.87
C SER A 103 11.44 -48.77 -4.96
N PRO A 104 11.83 -49.09 -6.22
CA PRO A 104 11.64 -48.19 -7.36
C PRO A 104 10.17 -47.80 -7.56
N GLU A 105 9.23 -48.61 -7.07
CA GLU A 105 7.80 -48.34 -7.13
C GLU A 105 7.23 -48.11 -5.72
N LEU A 106 6.72 -46.90 -5.47
CA LEU A 106 5.92 -46.61 -4.29
C LEU A 106 4.44 -46.82 -4.63
N VAL A 107 3.83 -47.82 -3.98
CA VAL A 107 2.40 -48.13 -4.12
C VAL A 107 1.65 -47.70 -2.87
N LEU A 108 0.59 -46.90 -3.05
CA LEU A 108 -0.30 -46.45 -1.98
C LEU A 108 -1.69 -47.04 -2.22
N SER A 109 -2.21 -47.81 -1.27
CA SER A 109 -3.46 -48.56 -1.45
C SER A 109 -4.11 -48.91 -0.09
N PRO A 110 -5.40 -48.59 0.13
CA PRO A 110 -6.18 -47.59 -0.59
C PRO A 110 -5.66 -46.18 -0.29
N VAL A 111 -5.59 -45.31 -1.30
CA VAL A 111 -5.15 -43.92 -1.11
C VAL A 111 -6.23 -43.09 -0.39
N SER A 112 -5.81 -42.17 0.51
CA SER A 112 -6.70 -41.25 1.23
C SER A 112 -6.32 -39.78 1.02
N VAL A 113 -7.18 -38.83 1.42
CA VAL A 113 -6.87 -37.39 1.32
C VAL A 113 -5.56 -37.02 2.04
N LYS A 114 -5.21 -37.73 3.13
CA LYS A 114 -3.95 -37.56 3.89
C LYS A 114 -2.70 -37.95 3.09
N ASP A 115 -2.87 -38.73 2.03
CA ASP A 115 -1.79 -39.16 1.15
C ASP A 115 -1.47 -38.10 0.07
N SER A 116 -2.32 -37.09 -0.13
CA SER A 116 -1.99 -35.91 -0.95
C SER A 116 -0.70 -35.22 -0.49
N GLY A 117 0.11 -34.73 -1.42
CA GLY A 117 1.35 -34.00 -1.14
C GLY A 117 2.43 -34.18 -2.20
N PHE A 118 3.65 -33.74 -1.88
CA PHE A 118 4.82 -33.88 -2.74
C PHE A 118 5.69 -35.06 -2.29
N TYR A 119 6.00 -35.94 -3.24
CA TYR A 119 6.84 -37.12 -3.08
C TYR A 119 8.11 -36.98 -3.90
N ILE A 120 9.23 -37.49 -3.38
CA ILE A 120 10.52 -37.54 -4.05
C ILE A 120 11.22 -38.85 -3.71
N CYS A 121 11.94 -39.44 -4.66
CA CYS A 121 12.72 -40.65 -4.43
C CYS A 121 14.21 -40.28 -4.37
N ARG A 122 14.88 -40.62 -3.27
CA ARG A 122 16.34 -40.73 -3.23
C ARG A 122 16.73 -42.07 -3.86
N VAL A 123 17.72 -42.06 -4.74
CA VAL A 123 18.40 -43.25 -5.24
C VAL A 123 19.86 -43.17 -4.84
N ASN A 124 20.39 -44.21 -4.20
CA ASN A 124 21.78 -44.25 -3.75
C ASN A 124 22.52 -45.51 -4.26
N SER A 125 23.79 -45.30 -4.63
CA SER A 125 24.83 -46.33 -4.77
C SER A 125 25.85 -46.14 -3.64
N GLU A 126 26.87 -46.99 -3.58
CA GLU A 126 27.99 -46.91 -2.63
C GLU A 126 28.84 -45.64 -2.81
N SER A 127 28.85 -45.06 -4.02
CA SER A 127 29.69 -43.91 -4.41
C SER A 127 28.97 -42.56 -4.45
N SER A 128 27.64 -42.56 -4.62
CA SER A 128 26.86 -41.39 -5.01
C SER A 128 25.37 -41.55 -4.73
N PHE A 129 24.64 -40.44 -4.66
CA PHE A 129 23.18 -40.44 -4.61
C PHE A 129 22.59 -39.36 -5.53
N MET A 130 21.36 -39.58 -5.97
CA MET A 130 20.54 -38.61 -6.68
C MET A 130 19.15 -38.55 -6.04
N PHE A 131 18.43 -37.45 -6.29
CA PHE A 131 16.99 -37.36 -6.05
C PHE A 131 16.25 -37.28 -7.39
N SER A 132 15.04 -37.83 -7.44
CA SER A 132 14.12 -37.67 -8.56
C SER A 132 13.59 -36.24 -8.67
N ARG A 133 12.85 -35.91 -9.75
CA ARG A 133 11.92 -34.78 -9.70
C ARG A 133 10.88 -35.01 -8.60
N TRP A 134 10.31 -33.93 -8.07
CA TRP A 134 9.13 -34.00 -7.22
C TRP A 134 7.91 -34.44 -8.02
N ALA A 135 7.15 -35.40 -7.49
CA ALA A 135 5.83 -35.76 -7.99
C ALA A 135 4.75 -35.25 -7.02
N ARG A 136 3.78 -34.48 -7.52
CA ARG A 136 2.59 -34.09 -6.76
C ARG A 136 1.54 -35.20 -6.87
N LEU A 137 1.09 -35.70 -5.73
CA LEU A 137 -0.09 -36.54 -5.61
C LEU A 137 -1.24 -35.70 -5.06
N GLU A 138 -2.38 -35.71 -5.73
CA GLU A 138 -3.60 -35.01 -5.32
C GLU A 138 -4.76 -36.00 -5.25
N VAL A 139 -5.42 -36.09 -4.09
CA VAL A 139 -6.43 -37.13 -3.82
C VAL A 139 -7.79 -36.49 -3.63
N CYS A 140 -8.65 -36.62 -4.64
CA CYS A 140 -10.01 -36.09 -4.65
C CYS A 140 -10.97 -37.02 -3.89
N GLU A 141 -11.81 -36.43 -3.04
CA GLU A 141 -12.86 -37.13 -2.29
C GLU A 141 -14.24 -36.76 -2.84
N LEU A 142 -15.08 -37.77 -3.10
CA LEU A 142 -16.45 -37.59 -3.59
C LEU A 142 -17.42 -37.80 -2.42
N GLN A 143 -18.09 -36.74 -1.99
CA GLN A 143 -19.00 -36.76 -0.84
C GLN A 143 -20.29 -37.55 -1.10
N ASP A 144 -20.74 -37.61 -2.36
CA ASP A 144 -21.73 -38.57 -2.86
C ASP A 144 -21.13 -39.30 -4.07
N PRO A 145 -20.84 -40.61 -3.99
CA PRO A 145 -20.40 -41.39 -5.15
C PRO A 145 -21.62 -41.86 -5.97
N PRO A 146 -21.84 -41.37 -7.21
CA PRO A 146 -22.93 -41.86 -8.04
C PRO A 146 -22.71 -43.35 -8.33
N HIS A 147 -23.71 -44.19 -8.00
CA HIS A 147 -23.62 -45.65 -8.08
C HIS A 147 -23.30 -46.15 -9.50
N GLY A 148 -22.02 -46.24 -9.83
CA GLY A 148 -21.51 -46.69 -11.13
C GLY A 148 -20.12 -46.16 -11.51
N LEU A 149 -19.75 -44.94 -11.10
CA LEU A 149 -18.54 -44.26 -11.60
C LEU A 149 -17.24 -45.03 -11.30
N LEU A 150 -17.12 -45.60 -10.10
CA LEU A 150 -15.95 -46.39 -9.65
C LEU A 150 -15.68 -47.68 -10.46
N ARG A 151 -16.56 -48.06 -11.40
CA ARG A 151 -16.42 -49.29 -12.21
C ARG A 151 -16.09 -49.05 -13.68
N GLY A 152 -15.95 -47.79 -14.11
CA GLY A 152 -15.79 -47.43 -15.53
C GLY A 152 -14.59 -46.53 -15.86
N LEU A 153 -13.93 -45.93 -14.87
CA LEU A 153 -12.75 -45.11 -15.10
C LEU A 153 -11.58 -45.98 -15.58
N ARG A 154 -11.03 -45.67 -16.75
CA ARG A 154 -9.77 -46.25 -17.23
C ARG A 154 -8.62 -45.60 -16.49
N GLU A 155 -7.69 -46.41 -16.00
CA GLU A 155 -6.48 -45.94 -15.33
C GLU A 155 -5.72 -44.92 -16.20
N ASN A 156 -5.22 -43.87 -15.57
CA ASN A 156 -4.48 -42.74 -16.17
C ASN A 156 -5.26 -41.78 -17.08
N LYS A 157 -6.52 -42.05 -17.47
CA LYS A 157 -7.29 -41.10 -18.32
C LYS A 157 -7.66 -39.83 -17.54
N LEU A 158 -7.63 -38.66 -18.19
CA LEU A 158 -8.25 -37.44 -17.67
C LEU A 158 -9.77 -37.59 -17.59
N CYS A 159 -10.36 -37.21 -16.44
CA CYS A 159 -11.81 -36.99 -16.30
C CYS A 159 -12.17 -36.04 -15.14
N ILE A 160 -13.20 -35.21 -15.35
CA ILE A 160 -13.75 -34.28 -14.35
C ILE A 160 -14.74 -35.01 -13.44
N CYS A 161 -14.28 -35.40 -12.24
CA CYS A 161 -15.04 -36.15 -11.25
C CYS A 161 -15.97 -35.27 -10.38
N LYS A 162 -15.66 -33.98 -10.21
CA LYS A 162 -16.49 -33.00 -9.48
C LYS A 162 -16.78 -31.81 -10.40
N GLN A 163 -18.03 -31.66 -10.79
CA GLN A 163 -18.50 -30.61 -11.71
C GLN A 163 -18.93 -29.35 -10.94
N PRO A 164 -18.75 -28.14 -11.49
CA PRO A 164 -19.26 -26.91 -10.89
C PRO A 164 -20.79 -26.95 -10.75
N GLN A 165 -21.30 -26.19 -9.79
CA GLN A 165 -22.73 -26.02 -9.54
C GLN A 165 -23.14 -24.56 -9.80
N PRO A 166 -24.36 -24.30 -10.33
CA PRO A 166 -24.89 -22.95 -10.43
C PRO A 166 -25.12 -22.37 -9.04
N GLN A 167 -24.96 -21.05 -8.90
CA GLN A 167 -25.10 -20.36 -7.63
C GLN A 167 -25.93 -19.09 -7.78
N ASN A 168 -26.96 -18.98 -6.93
CA ASN A 168 -27.76 -17.77 -6.76
C ASN A 168 -27.23 -17.07 -5.50
N LEU A 169 -26.44 -16.03 -5.69
CA LEU A 169 -25.77 -15.27 -4.62
C LEU A 169 -26.40 -13.89 -4.49
N THR A 170 -26.16 -13.21 -3.36
CA THR A 170 -26.41 -11.77 -3.23
C THR A 170 -25.11 -10.98 -3.26
N VAL A 171 -25.17 -9.70 -3.64
CA VAL A 171 -24.00 -8.81 -3.61
C VAL A 171 -23.39 -8.79 -2.21
N GLY A 172 -22.09 -9.12 -2.13
CA GLY A 172 -21.34 -9.28 -0.88
C GLY A 172 -21.21 -10.71 -0.35
N ASP A 173 -21.90 -11.70 -0.93
CA ASP A 173 -21.67 -13.12 -0.60
C ASP A 173 -20.40 -13.64 -1.32
N ALA A 174 -19.89 -14.81 -0.92
CA ALA A 174 -18.72 -15.42 -1.54
C ALA A 174 -19.09 -16.44 -2.63
N LEU A 175 -18.54 -16.28 -3.84
CA LEU A 175 -18.62 -17.28 -4.91
C LEU A 175 -17.51 -18.31 -4.71
N VAL A 176 -17.86 -19.60 -4.71
CA VAL A 176 -16.90 -20.70 -4.67
C VAL A 176 -17.29 -21.72 -5.74
N LEU A 177 -16.62 -21.68 -6.88
CA LEU A 177 -16.80 -22.66 -7.96
C LEU A 177 -15.72 -23.73 -7.88
N GLU A 178 -16.14 -24.98 -7.86
CA GLU A 178 -15.25 -26.13 -7.74
C GLU A 178 -15.33 -27.00 -8.99
N CYS A 179 -14.17 -27.33 -9.56
CA CYS A 179 -14.00 -28.27 -10.65
C CYS A 179 -12.86 -29.22 -10.26
N GLY A 180 -13.20 -30.44 -9.87
CA GLY A 180 -12.23 -31.46 -9.48
C GLY A 180 -12.07 -32.49 -10.60
N ALA A 181 -10.84 -32.77 -10.98
CA ALA A 181 -10.51 -33.75 -12.00
C ALA A 181 -9.37 -34.68 -11.55
N VAL A 182 -9.37 -35.88 -12.11
CA VAL A 182 -8.35 -36.91 -11.91
C VAL A 182 -7.72 -37.28 -13.25
N GLY A 183 -6.45 -37.68 -13.23
CA GLY A 183 -5.67 -37.95 -14.44
C GLY A 183 -4.17 -38.12 -14.15
N ASN A 184 -3.48 -38.80 -15.07
CA ASN A 184 -2.04 -38.98 -15.03
C ASN A 184 -1.45 -38.77 -16.44
N PRO A 185 -0.69 -37.69 -16.71
CA PRO A 185 -0.22 -36.68 -15.75
C PRO A 185 -1.31 -35.76 -15.16
N ILE A 186 -0.93 -35.07 -14.09
CA ILE A 186 -1.82 -34.29 -13.23
C ILE A 186 -2.60 -33.20 -14.00
N PRO A 187 -3.91 -33.02 -13.74
CA PRO A 187 -4.69 -31.99 -14.41
C PRO A 187 -4.29 -30.56 -14.05
N HIS A 188 -4.26 -29.72 -15.07
CA HIS A 188 -4.23 -28.26 -15.00
C HIS A 188 -5.63 -27.70 -15.29
N TYR A 189 -5.88 -26.47 -14.86
CA TYR A 189 -7.21 -25.85 -14.86
C TYR A 189 -7.13 -24.43 -15.44
N GLN A 190 -8.14 -24.03 -16.21
CA GLN A 190 -8.35 -22.63 -16.62
C GLN A 190 -9.86 -22.31 -16.57
N TRP A 191 -10.26 -21.46 -15.64
CA TRP A 191 -11.65 -20.97 -15.56
C TRP A 191 -11.93 -19.87 -16.59
N PHE A 192 -13.17 -19.86 -17.08
CA PHE A 192 -13.71 -18.88 -18.02
C PHE A 192 -15.01 -18.27 -17.48
N ARG A 193 -15.25 -16.99 -17.78
CA ARG A 193 -16.53 -16.29 -17.57
C ARG A 193 -16.98 -15.65 -18.87
N ASN A 194 -18.21 -15.93 -19.29
CA ASN A 194 -18.81 -15.39 -20.52
C ASN A 194 -17.94 -15.60 -21.79
N GLY A 195 -17.13 -16.68 -21.80
CA GLY A 195 -16.21 -17.03 -22.89
C GLY A 195 -14.78 -16.47 -22.75
N PHE A 196 -14.49 -15.61 -21.78
CA PHE A 196 -13.16 -15.03 -21.56
C PHE A 196 -12.41 -15.74 -20.42
N PRO A 197 -11.09 -16.01 -20.55
CA PRO A 197 -10.30 -16.65 -19.51
C PRO A 197 -10.08 -15.73 -18.31
N LEU A 198 -10.15 -16.29 -17.11
CA LEU A 198 -9.93 -15.58 -15.85
C LEU A 198 -8.46 -15.69 -15.42
N ALA A 199 -7.79 -14.55 -15.23
CA ALA A 199 -6.34 -14.50 -14.94
C ALA A 199 -5.94 -15.18 -13.61
N ASN A 200 -6.85 -15.23 -12.63
CA ASN A 200 -6.71 -15.95 -11.36
C ASN A 200 -7.41 -17.34 -11.37
N GLY A 201 -7.80 -17.83 -12.55
CA GLY A 201 -8.56 -19.06 -12.75
C GLY A 201 -7.73 -20.33 -12.95
N ASN A 202 -6.51 -20.42 -12.40
CA ASN A 202 -5.58 -21.52 -12.69
C ASN A 202 -5.59 -22.69 -11.67
N LYS A 203 -6.72 -22.91 -10.99
CA LYS A 203 -6.87 -23.89 -9.89
C LYS A 203 -8.20 -24.64 -9.99
N SER A 204 -8.26 -25.82 -9.36
CA SER A 204 -9.49 -26.63 -9.19
C SER A 204 -10.61 -25.90 -8.44
N VAL A 205 -10.30 -24.90 -7.61
CA VAL A 205 -11.28 -24.03 -6.96
C VAL A 205 -11.04 -22.58 -7.38
N TYR A 206 -12.10 -21.92 -7.86
CA TYR A 206 -12.15 -20.49 -8.13
C TYR A 206 -13.03 -19.80 -7.08
N THR A 207 -12.46 -18.83 -6.37
CA THR A 207 -13.13 -18.11 -5.28
C THR A 207 -13.14 -16.61 -5.55
N VAL A 208 -14.29 -15.97 -5.30
CA VAL A 208 -14.43 -14.52 -5.17
C VAL A 208 -15.03 -14.24 -3.80
N THR A 209 -14.26 -13.61 -2.91
CA THR A 209 -14.64 -13.44 -1.48
C THR A 209 -15.89 -12.59 -1.29
N TYR A 210 -16.10 -11.60 -2.15
CA TYR A 210 -17.26 -10.71 -2.14
C TYR A 210 -17.69 -10.46 -3.59
N VAL A 211 -18.86 -10.96 -3.98
CA VAL A 211 -19.36 -10.80 -5.36
C VAL A 211 -20.07 -9.47 -5.57
N ASP A 212 -19.96 -8.93 -6.78
CA ASP A 212 -20.75 -7.81 -7.28
C ASP A 212 -21.48 -8.20 -8.58
N VAL A 213 -22.35 -7.33 -9.11
CA VAL A 213 -23.13 -7.62 -10.33
C VAL A 213 -22.24 -7.87 -11.56
N GLY A 214 -21.02 -7.36 -11.59
CA GLY A 214 -20.02 -7.65 -12.63
C GLY A 214 -19.42 -9.05 -12.57
N HIS A 215 -19.73 -9.83 -11.52
CA HIS A 215 -19.41 -11.25 -11.40
C HIS A 215 -20.55 -12.17 -11.88
N GLN A 216 -21.66 -11.63 -12.38
CA GLN A 216 -22.75 -12.44 -12.95
C GLN A 216 -22.37 -13.01 -14.32
N GLY A 217 -22.84 -14.22 -14.62
CA GLY A 217 -22.82 -14.81 -15.96
C GLY A 217 -22.51 -16.30 -15.99
N THR A 218 -22.18 -16.80 -17.18
CA THR A 218 -21.90 -18.21 -17.44
C THR A 218 -20.44 -18.53 -17.13
N TYR A 219 -20.20 -19.40 -16.16
CA TYR A 219 -18.88 -19.91 -15.78
C TYR A 219 -18.67 -21.36 -16.26
N TRP A 220 -17.43 -21.70 -16.59
CA TRP A 220 -16.97 -23.07 -16.84
C TRP A 220 -15.46 -23.17 -16.62
N CYS A 221 -14.94 -24.39 -16.53
CA CYS A 221 -13.52 -24.67 -16.36
C CYS A 221 -13.06 -25.59 -17.49
N HIS A 222 -12.02 -25.18 -18.20
CA HIS A 222 -11.26 -26.05 -19.10
C HIS A 222 -10.24 -26.81 -18.26
N VAL A 223 -10.19 -28.13 -18.38
CA VAL A 223 -9.25 -28.99 -17.66
C VAL A 223 -8.40 -29.75 -18.66
N PHE A 224 -7.09 -29.75 -18.49
CA PHE A 224 -6.16 -30.32 -19.47
C PHE A 224 -4.88 -30.87 -18.84
N ASN A 225 -4.20 -31.77 -19.53
CA ASN A 225 -2.80 -32.13 -19.28
C ASN A 225 -1.99 -32.14 -20.60
N ASP A 226 -0.86 -32.82 -20.63
CA ASP A 226 0.02 -32.99 -21.81
C ASP A 226 -0.54 -33.92 -22.90
N ARG A 227 -1.72 -34.54 -22.69
CA ARG A 227 -2.26 -35.62 -23.53
C ARG A 227 -3.73 -35.48 -23.89
N GLU A 228 -4.54 -34.96 -22.97
CA GLU A 228 -6.00 -34.87 -23.09
C GLU A 228 -6.52 -33.57 -22.47
N ASP A 229 -7.67 -33.12 -22.95
CA ASP A 229 -8.47 -32.03 -22.41
C ASP A 229 -9.96 -32.42 -22.24
N GLU A 230 -10.64 -31.79 -21.29
CA GLU A 230 -12.08 -31.93 -21.04
C GLU A 230 -12.66 -30.61 -20.49
N ASP A 231 -13.80 -30.18 -21.03
CA ASP A 231 -14.53 -29.00 -20.54
C ASP A 231 -15.56 -29.37 -19.46
N SER A 232 -15.60 -28.59 -18.38
CA SER A 232 -16.64 -28.73 -17.36
C SER A 232 -17.99 -28.15 -17.81
N LYS A 233 -19.07 -28.57 -17.13
CA LYS A 233 -20.41 -28.06 -17.40
C LYS A 233 -20.48 -26.55 -17.20
N LYS A 234 -21.04 -25.85 -18.18
CA LYS A 234 -21.40 -24.43 -18.08
C LYS A 234 -22.49 -24.24 -17.03
N VAL A 235 -22.23 -23.37 -16.06
CA VAL A 235 -23.15 -23.02 -14.98
C VAL A 235 -23.41 -21.53 -14.95
N GLU A 236 -24.64 -21.14 -14.62
CA GLU A 236 -24.99 -19.74 -14.36
C GLU A 236 -24.64 -19.38 -12.91
N VAL A 237 -23.99 -18.23 -12.74
CA VAL A 237 -23.86 -17.54 -11.45
C VAL A 237 -24.74 -16.30 -11.53
N ILE A 238 -25.85 -16.31 -10.80
CA ILE A 238 -26.85 -15.23 -10.78
C ILE A 238 -26.64 -14.43 -9.49
N ILE A 239 -26.54 -13.10 -9.60
CA ILE A 239 -26.24 -12.23 -8.46
C ILE A 239 -27.42 -11.31 -8.19
N GLY A 240 -28.27 -11.77 -7.28
CA GLY A 240 -29.41 -11.01 -6.78
C GLY A 240 -28.98 -9.74 -6.06
N ARG A 241 -29.75 -8.67 -6.24
CA ARG A 241 -29.64 -7.50 -5.36
C ARG A 241 -30.23 -7.88 -4.01
N LYS A 242 -29.48 -7.63 -2.93
CA LYS A 242 -29.95 -7.83 -1.56
C LYS A 242 -30.96 -6.73 -1.21
N ALA A 243 -32.20 -6.89 -1.68
CA ALA A 243 -33.31 -6.11 -1.16
C ALA A 243 -33.41 -6.38 0.35
N MET A 244 -33.59 -5.34 1.16
CA MET A 244 -34.04 -5.53 2.54
C MET A 244 -35.53 -5.87 2.52
N ALA A 245 -35.84 -7.09 2.10
CA ALA A 245 -37.12 -7.72 2.34
C ALA A 245 -37.25 -8.00 3.84
N VAL A 246 -37.77 -7.01 4.56
CA VAL A 246 -38.84 -7.28 5.52
C VAL A 246 -39.94 -8.03 4.76
N GLU A 247 -40.63 -8.97 5.41
CA GLU A 247 -41.64 -9.80 4.76
C GLU A 247 -42.87 -8.96 4.34
N CYS A 248 -42.83 -8.37 3.15
CA CYS A 248 -44.02 -7.86 2.46
C CYS A 248 -44.89 -9.04 2.07
N THR A 249 -46.02 -9.20 2.75
CA THR A 249 -47.08 -10.14 2.36
C THR A 249 -47.81 -9.63 1.12
N GLU A 250 -48.44 -10.51 0.34
CA GLU A 250 -49.08 -10.15 -0.94
C GLU A 250 -50.26 -9.15 -0.81
N GLU A 251 -50.69 -8.81 0.40
CA GLU A 251 -51.72 -7.80 0.68
C GLU A 251 -51.25 -6.36 0.36
N ASP A 252 -49.95 -6.05 0.51
CA ASP A 252 -49.36 -4.72 0.24
C ASP A 252 -49.36 -4.34 -1.26
N LEU A 253 -49.58 -5.29 -2.17
CA LEU A 253 -49.56 -5.07 -3.62
C LEU A 253 -50.87 -4.48 -4.19
N SER A 254 -51.88 -4.29 -3.34
CA SER A 254 -53.22 -3.81 -3.73
C SER A 254 -53.30 -2.30 -3.98
N ASP A 255 -52.54 -1.50 -3.22
CA ASP A 255 -52.79 -0.05 -3.07
C ASP A 255 -51.99 0.85 -4.03
N LEU A 256 -51.20 0.27 -4.94
CA LEU A 256 -50.45 1.02 -5.97
C LEU A 256 -51.22 1.22 -7.29
N GLN A 257 -52.57 1.30 -7.22
CA GLN A 257 -53.41 1.52 -8.41
C GLN A 257 -54.39 2.70 -8.34
N GLU A 258 -54.12 3.76 -7.56
CA GLU A 258 -54.67 5.09 -7.86
C GLU A 258 -53.83 6.26 -7.30
N SER A 259 -53.03 6.90 -8.15
CA SER A 259 -52.51 8.26 -7.93
C SER A 259 -52.32 9.02 -9.26
N ASP A 260 -52.59 10.32 -9.25
CA ASP A 260 -52.72 11.18 -10.44
C ASP A 260 -51.34 11.44 -11.11
N PRO A 261 -51.17 11.25 -12.44
CA PRO A 261 -49.90 11.51 -13.15
C PRO A 261 -49.60 13.01 -13.31
N ARG A 262 -49.52 13.75 -12.19
CA ARG A 262 -49.51 15.22 -12.14
C ARG A 262 -48.57 15.85 -11.11
N GLU A 263 -47.53 15.15 -10.65
CA GLU A 263 -46.50 15.79 -9.82
C GLU A 263 -45.05 15.30 -10.07
N GLU A 264 -44.66 15.11 -11.35
CA GLU A 264 -43.24 15.09 -11.75
C GLU A 264 -42.60 16.49 -11.65
N SER A 265 -42.54 17.04 -10.43
CA SER A 265 -41.73 18.22 -10.14
C SER A 265 -40.28 17.80 -9.94
N SER A 266 -39.37 18.34 -10.77
CA SER A 266 -37.97 17.95 -10.78
C SER A 266 -37.23 18.49 -9.55
N HIS A 267 -37.27 17.76 -8.44
CA HIS A 267 -36.51 18.08 -7.25
C HIS A 267 -34.99 18.00 -7.52
N ARG A 268 -34.38 19.17 -7.70
CA ARG A 268 -32.92 19.33 -7.70
C ARG A 268 -32.38 18.86 -6.34
N PRO A 269 -31.31 18.05 -6.29
CA PRO A 269 -30.66 17.72 -5.02
C PRO A 269 -30.17 18.97 -4.29
N VAL A 270 -30.10 18.87 -2.96
CA VAL A 270 -29.67 19.95 -2.07
C VAL A 270 -28.69 19.41 -1.05
N ALA A 271 -27.82 20.30 -0.55
CA ALA A 271 -26.86 20.01 0.51
C ALA A 271 -27.31 20.66 1.83
N THR A 272 -27.15 19.99 2.97
CA THR A 272 -27.33 20.62 4.30
C THR A 272 -26.31 21.74 4.52
N ASP A 273 -25.09 21.54 3.99
CA ASP A 273 -23.97 22.47 4.00
C ASP A 273 -22.93 21.98 2.99
N LYS A 274 -21.93 22.81 2.65
CA LYS A 274 -20.83 22.43 1.75
C LYS A 274 -19.50 22.77 2.40
N VAL A 275 -18.66 21.77 2.67
CA VAL A 275 -17.41 21.90 3.45
C VAL A 275 -16.26 21.22 2.70
N ALA A 276 -15.11 21.89 2.62
CA ALA A 276 -13.94 21.36 1.95
C ALA A 276 -12.66 21.51 2.77
N LEU A 277 -11.82 20.46 2.78
CA LEU A 277 -10.45 20.49 3.30
C LEU A 277 -9.49 20.31 2.12
N LEU A 278 -8.60 21.28 1.93
CA LEU A 278 -7.57 21.28 0.89
C LEU A 278 -6.19 21.27 1.54
N ILE A 279 -5.36 20.28 1.22
CA ILE A 279 -3.98 20.15 1.73
C ILE A 279 -2.99 20.14 0.55
N GLY A 280 -1.99 21.01 0.59
CA GLY A 280 -0.91 21.08 -0.40
C GLY A 280 0.47 20.91 0.26
N ASN A 281 1.09 19.74 0.09
CA ASN A 281 2.41 19.44 0.67
C ASN A 281 3.50 19.54 -0.41
N MET A 282 4.55 20.31 -0.13
CA MET A 282 5.61 20.69 -1.07
C MET A 282 7.01 20.62 -0.46
N SER A 283 7.15 21.15 0.76
CA SER A 283 8.43 21.42 1.42
C SER A 283 8.94 20.21 2.21
N TYR A 284 8.94 19.03 1.58
CA TYR A 284 9.35 17.77 2.18
C TYR A 284 10.80 17.82 2.71
N TRP A 285 11.01 17.29 3.91
CA TRP A 285 12.32 17.32 4.57
C TRP A 285 13.28 16.24 4.05
N ASN A 286 12.74 15.06 3.72
CA ASN A 286 13.52 13.86 3.36
C ASN A 286 13.26 13.36 1.93
N HIS A 287 12.46 14.09 1.13
CA HIS A 287 11.94 13.69 -0.19
C HIS A 287 12.01 14.85 -1.19
N PRO A 288 11.86 14.60 -2.51
CA PRO A 288 11.87 15.67 -3.51
C PRO A 288 10.79 16.73 -3.25
N GLN A 289 11.14 18.02 -3.35
CA GLN A 289 10.19 19.11 -3.19
C GLN A 289 9.31 19.28 -4.44
N LEU A 290 8.07 19.72 -4.22
CA LEU A 290 7.08 20.05 -5.26
C LEU A 290 6.83 21.56 -5.31
N LYS A 291 6.12 22.05 -6.33
CA LYS A 291 5.85 23.49 -6.56
C LYS A 291 4.41 23.79 -6.94
N ALA A 292 3.76 22.92 -7.70
CA ALA A 292 2.38 23.10 -8.13
C ALA A 292 1.33 23.16 -6.99
N PRO A 293 1.44 22.38 -5.89
CA PRO A 293 0.38 22.32 -4.86
C PRO A 293 -0.05 23.66 -4.26
N MET A 294 0.84 24.65 -4.14
CA MET A 294 0.49 26.02 -3.70
C MET A 294 -0.53 26.66 -4.65
N VAL A 295 -0.24 26.64 -5.95
CA VAL A 295 -1.09 27.25 -6.98
C VAL A 295 -2.40 26.48 -7.11
N ASP A 296 -2.35 25.16 -7.00
CA ASP A 296 -3.51 24.29 -7.18
C ASP A 296 -4.50 24.37 -6.01
N VAL A 297 -4.00 24.37 -4.76
CA VAL A 297 -4.82 24.60 -3.57
C VAL A 297 -5.43 26.02 -3.58
N TYR A 298 -4.69 27.04 -4.03
CA TYR A 298 -5.22 28.41 -4.09
C TYR A 298 -6.34 28.56 -5.13
N GLU A 299 -6.11 28.07 -6.35
CA GLU A 299 -7.09 28.13 -7.44
C GLU A 299 -8.37 27.35 -7.06
N LEU A 300 -8.23 26.13 -6.52
CA LEU A 300 -9.37 25.33 -6.06
C LEU A 300 -10.09 25.98 -4.87
N THR A 301 -9.36 26.64 -3.96
CA THR A 301 -9.97 27.41 -2.86
C THR A 301 -10.87 28.53 -3.40
N SER A 302 -10.41 29.23 -4.44
CA SER A 302 -11.18 30.32 -5.08
C SER A 302 -12.45 29.78 -5.76
N LEU A 303 -12.35 28.67 -6.49
CA LEU A 303 -13.48 28.08 -7.22
C LEU A 303 -14.50 27.43 -6.30
N LEU A 304 -14.08 26.71 -5.25
CA LEU A 304 -14.99 26.13 -4.28
C LEU A 304 -15.70 27.20 -3.44
N ARG A 305 -15.04 28.33 -3.12
CA ARG A 305 -15.70 29.49 -2.47
C ARG A 305 -16.77 30.14 -3.36
N GLN A 306 -16.61 30.13 -4.69
CA GLN A 306 -17.67 30.54 -5.63
C GLN A 306 -18.84 29.54 -5.71
N LEU A 307 -18.63 28.31 -5.24
CA LEU A 307 -19.64 27.26 -5.10
C LEU A 307 -20.16 27.14 -3.66
N ASP A 308 -20.12 28.22 -2.87
CA ASP A 308 -20.59 28.28 -1.46
C ASP A 308 -19.90 27.29 -0.49
N PHE A 309 -18.73 26.73 -0.82
CA PHE A 309 -18.03 25.85 0.12
C PHE A 309 -17.32 26.63 1.23
N LYS A 310 -17.49 26.14 2.46
CA LYS A 310 -16.63 26.41 3.62
C LYS A 310 -15.30 25.69 3.44
N VAL A 311 -14.41 26.30 2.68
CA VAL A 311 -13.05 25.79 2.43
C VAL A 311 -12.14 26.09 3.62
N VAL A 312 -11.36 25.11 4.06
CA VAL A 312 -10.13 25.27 4.85
C VAL A 312 -8.97 24.84 3.95
N SER A 313 -7.97 25.70 3.76
CA SER A 313 -6.83 25.43 2.87
C SER A 313 -5.50 25.55 3.62
N LEU A 314 -4.67 24.52 3.52
CA LEU A 314 -3.48 24.35 4.36
C LEU A 314 -2.27 23.90 3.52
N LEU A 315 -1.10 24.47 3.79
CA LEU A 315 0.15 24.08 3.15
C LEU A 315 1.15 23.45 4.14
N ASP A 316 1.98 22.55 3.62
CA ASP A 316 3.17 21.98 4.27
C ASP A 316 2.92 21.46 5.70
N LEU A 317 2.02 20.49 5.80
CA LEU A 317 1.60 19.90 7.08
C LEU A 317 2.43 18.67 7.48
N THR A 318 2.79 18.60 8.76
CA THR A 318 3.33 17.39 9.40
C THR A 318 2.27 16.29 9.57
N GLU A 319 2.67 15.04 9.85
CA GLU A 319 1.73 13.93 10.09
C GLU A 319 0.69 14.30 11.16
N SER A 320 1.15 14.92 12.25
CA SER A 320 0.29 15.34 13.37
C SER A 320 -0.66 16.47 12.98
N GLU A 321 -0.21 17.44 12.19
CA GLU A 321 -1.02 18.55 11.71
C GLU A 321 -2.06 18.08 10.68
N MET A 322 -1.71 17.16 9.79
CA MET A 322 -2.65 16.54 8.86
C MET A 322 -3.76 15.77 9.58
N ARG A 323 -3.42 14.98 10.63
CA ARG A 323 -4.42 14.27 11.44
C ARG A 323 -5.36 15.27 12.14
N ASN A 324 -4.80 16.28 12.80
CA ASN A 324 -5.59 17.30 13.50
C ASN A 324 -6.47 18.13 12.54
N ALA A 325 -6.00 18.42 11.32
CA ALA A 325 -6.79 19.10 10.29
C ALA A 325 -7.95 18.24 9.77
N VAL A 326 -7.73 16.93 9.61
CA VAL A 326 -8.79 15.97 9.27
C VAL A 326 -9.82 15.85 10.39
N ASP A 327 -9.40 15.82 11.66
CA ASP A 327 -10.32 15.80 12.81
C ASP A 327 -11.18 17.08 12.86
N GLU A 328 -10.61 18.28 12.64
CA GLU A 328 -11.38 19.51 12.53
C GLU A 328 -12.36 19.50 11.34
N PHE A 329 -11.98 18.93 10.20
CA PHE A 329 -12.88 18.77 9.06
C PHE A 329 -14.03 17.81 9.37
N LEU A 330 -13.77 16.67 10.03
CA LEU A 330 -14.80 15.71 10.46
C LEU A 330 -15.77 16.30 11.50
N LEU A 331 -15.32 17.27 12.32
CA LEU A 331 -16.20 18.02 13.22
C LEU A 331 -17.16 18.96 12.47
N LEU A 332 -16.87 19.34 11.23
CA LEU A 332 -17.74 20.20 10.40
C LEU A 332 -18.73 19.41 9.52
N LEU A 333 -18.66 18.08 9.48
CA LEU A 333 -19.51 17.23 8.64
C LEU A 333 -20.62 16.58 9.46
N ASP A 334 -21.87 16.70 9.03
CA ASP A 334 -23.04 16.04 9.65
C ASP A 334 -24.03 15.58 8.55
N GLU A 335 -25.25 15.17 8.93
CA GLU A 335 -26.24 14.60 8.02
C GLU A 335 -26.51 15.50 6.79
N GLY A 336 -26.39 14.93 5.59
CA GLY A 336 -26.66 15.61 4.33
C GLY A 336 -25.62 16.69 3.92
N VAL A 337 -24.57 16.92 4.71
CA VAL A 337 -23.46 17.83 4.36
C VAL A 337 -22.63 17.25 3.20
N TYR A 338 -22.21 18.08 2.25
CA TYR A 338 -21.29 17.67 1.20
C TYR A 338 -19.85 17.90 1.68
N GLY A 339 -19.11 16.82 1.87
CA GLY A 339 -17.70 16.86 2.25
C GLY A 339 -16.78 16.63 1.06
N LEU A 340 -15.82 17.54 0.84
CA LEU A 340 -14.78 17.42 -0.18
C LEU A 340 -13.39 17.42 0.47
N LEU A 341 -12.58 16.38 0.20
CA LEU A 341 -11.15 16.37 0.50
C LEU A 341 -10.36 16.50 -0.80
N TYR A 342 -9.49 17.52 -0.89
CA TYR A 342 -8.48 17.63 -1.93
C TYR A 342 -7.08 17.53 -1.31
N TYR A 343 -6.22 16.73 -1.93
CA TYR A 343 -4.83 16.59 -1.54
C TYR A 343 -3.92 16.68 -2.76
N ALA A 344 -2.92 17.55 -2.69
CA ALA A 344 -1.84 17.66 -3.66
C ALA A 344 -0.48 17.45 -2.97
N GLY A 345 0.27 16.44 -3.43
CA GLY A 345 1.56 16.10 -2.83
C GLY A 345 2.04 14.69 -3.16
N HIS A 346 3.07 14.21 -2.46
CA HIS A 346 3.49 12.81 -2.52
C HIS A 346 2.42 11.88 -1.95
N GLY A 347 2.28 10.72 -2.60
CA GLY A 347 1.32 9.69 -2.23
C GLY A 347 1.69 8.34 -2.84
N TYR A 348 1.05 7.29 -2.35
CA TYR A 348 1.20 5.92 -2.84
C TYR A 348 -0.09 5.13 -2.64
N GLU A 349 -0.18 3.96 -3.26
CA GLU A 349 -1.33 3.07 -3.11
C GLU A 349 -0.88 1.62 -2.92
N ASN A 350 -1.15 1.06 -1.74
CA ASN A 350 -0.86 -0.33 -1.40
C ASN A 350 -2.17 -1.10 -1.22
N TYR A 351 -2.34 -2.19 -1.99
CA TYR A 351 -3.52 -3.06 -1.95
C TYR A 351 -4.88 -2.35 -2.19
N GLY A 352 -4.86 -1.22 -2.91
CA GLY A 352 -6.05 -0.38 -3.16
C GLY A 352 -6.37 0.62 -2.04
N ASN A 353 -5.59 0.66 -0.96
CA ASN A 353 -5.62 1.73 0.04
C ASN A 353 -4.64 2.83 -0.36
N SER A 354 -5.14 4.06 -0.44
CA SER A 354 -4.42 5.24 -0.92
C SER A 354 -3.90 6.04 0.28
N PHE A 355 -2.64 6.46 0.25
CA PHE A 355 -1.97 7.11 1.37
C PHE A 355 -1.41 8.48 0.99
N MET A 356 -1.71 9.48 1.81
CA MET A 356 -1.15 10.84 1.71
C MET A 356 0.11 10.92 2.58
N VAL A 357 1.19 11.50 2.03
CA VAL A 357 2.52 11.58 2.70
C VAL A 357 2.76 13.01 3.25
N PRO A 358 2.99 13.17 4.57
CA PRO A 358 3.24 14.47 5.18
C PRO A 358 4.68 14.97 4.93
N VAL A 359 4.95 16.26 5.16
CA VAL A 359 6.28 16.86 4.84
C VAL A 359 7.41 16.35 5.72
N ASP A 360 7.10 15.88 6.94
CA ASP A 360 8.03 15.31 7.92
C ASP A 360 8.29 13.81 7.75
N ALA A 361 7.67 13.17 6.75
CA ALA A 361 7.80 11.73 6.53
C ALA A 361 9.28 11.28 6.42
N PRO A 362 9.69 10.21 7.13
CA PRO A 362 11.06 9.69 7.06
C PRO A 362 11.34 9.09 5.67
N ASN A 363 12.62 8.80 5.39
CA ASN A 363 13.02 8.12 4.16
C ASN A 363 13.79 6.83 4.49
N PRO A 364 13.22 5.63 4.25
CA PRO A 364 11.87 5.37 3.73
C PRO A 364 10.74 5.63 4.75
N TYR A 365 9.49 5.73 4.27
CA TYR A 365 8.27 5.85 5.09
C TYR A 365 7.36 4.62 4.96
N ARG A 366 6.45 4.45 5.93
CA ARG A 366 5.42 3.38 5.98
C ARG A 366 4.02 3.94 6.20
N SER A 367 3.00 3.10 6.10
CA SER A 367 1.59 3.46 6.38
C SER A 367 1.40 4.12 7.76
N ALA A 368 2.18 3.72 8.75
CA ALA A 368 2.20 4.34 10.08
C ALA A 368 2.56 5.83 10.06
N ASN A 369 3.39 6.29 9.11
CA ASN A 369 3.82 7.68 8.95
C ASN A 369 2.91 8.50 8.02
N CYS A 370 1.74 7.97 7.67
CA CYS A 370 0.90 8.48 6.58
C CYS A 370 -0.58 8.50 6.98
N LEU A 371 -1.39 9.16 6.16
CA LEU A 371 -2.84 9.18 6.31
C LEU A 371 -3.49 8.33 5.21
N CYS A 372 -4.12 7.22 5.61
CA CYS A 372 -4.94 6.39 4.73
C CYS A 372 -6.27 7.08 4.44
N VAL A 373 -6.56 7.33 3.15
CA VAL A 373 -7.76 8.07 2.72
C VAL A 373 -9.05 7.29 2.99
N GLN A 374 -9.00 5.96 2.89
CA GLN A 374 -10.14 5.07 3.14
C GLN A 374 -10.62 5.12 4.61
N ASN A 375 -9.72 5.37 5.57
CA ASN A 375 -10.09 5.63 6.97
C ASN A 375 -10.86 6.95 7.12
N ILE A 376 -10.45 8.00 6.41
CA ILE A 376 -11.14 9.30 6.41
C ILE A 376 -12.56 9.12 5.83
N LEU A 377 -12.69 8.40 4.72
CA LEU A 377 -14.00 8.06 4.15
C LEU A 377 -14.89 7.30 5.14
N ARG A 378 -14.38 6.33 5.90
CA ARG A 378 -15.18 5.64 6.93
C ARG A 378 -15.72 6.62 7.97
N LEU A 379 -14.88 7.53 8.47
CA LEU A 379 -15.27 8.56 9.44
C LEU A 379 -16.27 9.58 8.86
N MET A 380 -16.17 9.92 7.56
CA MET A 380 -17.17 10.75 6.87
C MET A 380 -18.52 10.01 6.72
N GLN A 381 -18.52 8.70 6.45
CA GLN A 381 -19.74 7.89 6.44
C GLN A 381 -20.38 7.75 7.83
N GLU A 382 -19.57 7.73 8.89
CA GLU A 382 -20.06 7.77 10.28
C GLU A 382 -20.82 9.09 10.59
N LYS A 383 -20.51 10.18 9.87
CA LYS A 383 -21.22 11.47 9.93
C LYS A 383 -22.46 11.60 9.02
N GLN A 384 -22.83 10.56 8.26
CA GLN A 384 -24.03 10.56 7.39
C GLN A 384 -24.05 11.70 6.33
N THR A 385 -22.89 12.11 5.85
CA THR A 385 -22.73 13.11 4.78
C THR A 385 -23.59 12.79 3.56
N GLY A 386 -24.11 13.84 2.89
CA GLY A 386 -24.94 13.72 1.69
C GLY A 386 -24.14 13.42 0.41
N LEU A 387 -22.87 13.84 0.38
CA LEU A 387 -21.93 13.61 -0.71
C LEU A 387 -20.50 13.52 -0.16
N ASN A 388 -19.71 12.56 -0.65
CA ASN A 388 -18.32 12.35 -0.26
C ASN A 388 -17.42 12.44 -1.50
N VAL A 389 -16.67 13.53 -1.65
CA VAL A 389 -15.77 13.75 -2.81
C VAL A 389 -14.31 13.72 -2.36
N PHE A 390 -13.50 12.90 -3.02
CA PHE A 390 -12.06 12.77 -2.80
C PHE A 390 -11.32 13.07 -4.11
N LEU A 391 -10.52 14.13 -4.12
CA LEU A 391 -9.75 14.57 -5.27
C LEU A 391 -8.26 14.48 -4.95
N LEU A 392 -7.56 13.48 -5.51
CA LEU A 392 -6.22 13.10 -5.09
C LEU A 392 -5.21 13.36 -6.21
N ASP A 393 -4.50 14.49 -6.10
CA ASP A 393 -3.42 14.94 -7.00
C ASP A 393 -2.06 14.43 -6.49
N MET A 394 -1.90 13.11 -6.55
CA MET A 394 -0.74 12.40 -6.01
C MET A 394 -0.42 11.14 -6.82
N CYS A 395 0.82 10.65 -6.71
CA CYS A 395 1.22 9.36 -7.25
C CYS A 395 0.45 8.19 -6.62
N ARG A 396 0.28 7.10 -7.37
CA ARG A 396 -0.39 5.86 -6.92
C ARG A 396 0.45 4.62 -7.20
N LYS A 397 1.77 4.79 -7.27
CA LYS A 397 2.75 3.69 -7.22
C LYS A 397 2.63 2.92 -5.90
N ARG A 398 3.07 1.66 -5.90
CA ARG A 398 3.21 0.85 -4.68
C ARG A 398 4.42 1.36 -3.88
N ASN A 399 4.29 1.44 -2.56
CA ASN A 399 5.43 1.59 -1.65
C ASN A 399 5.95 0.21 -1.24
N GLU A 400 7.16 -0.14 -1.66
CA GLU A 400 7.80 -1.43 -1.36
C GLU A 400 8.30 -1.55 0.10
N TYR A 401 8.42 -0.43 0.82
CA TYR A 401 8.85 -0.45 2.23
C TYR A 401 7.70 -0.71 3.20
N ASP A 402 6.45 -0.77 2.74
CA ASP A 402 5.24 -0.90 3.54
C ASP A 402 4.47 -2.21 3.22
N ASP A 403 4.92 -3.32 3.82
CA ASP A 403 4.29 -4.64 3.73
C ASP A 403 2.90 -4.73 4.42
N THR A 404 2.41 -3.63 5.00
CA THR A 404 1.20 -3.56 5.82
C THR A 404 -0.06 -3.81 4.99
N ILE A 405 -0.65 -4.99 5.14
CA ILE A 405 -1.97 -5.31 4.58
C ILE A 405 -3.06 -4.77 5.53
N LEU A 406 -3.54 -3.55 5.27
CA LEU A 406 -4.68 -2.98 5.98
C LEU A 406 -5.99 -3.67 5.54
N ILE A 407 -6.48 -4.58 6.38
CA ILE A 407 -7.85 -5.07 6.34
C ILE A 407 -8.73 -4.02 7.06
N LEU A 408 -9.39 -3.17 6.29
CA LEU A 408 -10.36 -2.20 6.80
C LEU A 408 -11.76 -2.84 6.83
N ASP A 409 -12.61 -2.34 7.74
CA ASP A 409 -14.02 -2.72 7.77
C ASP A 409 -14.70 -2.41 6.43
N ALA A 410 -15.69 -3.23 6.04
CA ALA A 410 -16.46 -2.99 4.83
C ALA A 410 -17.19 -1.62 4.93
N LEU A 411 -16.80 -0.69 4.07
CA LEU A 411 -17.43 0.64 3.96
C LEU A 411 -18.94 0.49 3.71
N LYS A 412 -19.73 1.34 4.35
CA LYS A 412 -21.20 1.31 4.21
C LYS A 412 -21.58 1.65 2.77
N VAL A 413 -22.61 1.00 2.24
CA VAL A 413 -23.13 1.30 0.89
C VAL A 413 -24.01 2.55 0.94
N THR A 414 -23.37 3.72 1.10
CA THR A 414 -24.03 5.04 1.17
C THR A 414 -24.40 5.63 -0.19
N ALA A 415 -23.99 4.98 -1.29
CA ALA A 415 -24.30 5.33 -2.68
C ALA A 415 -24.07 6.82 -3.04
N ASN A 416 -23.06 7.47 -2.42
CA ASN A 416 -22.82 8.91 -2.52
C ASN A 416 -21.32 9.29 -2.58
N ILE A 417 -20.46 8.35 -2.98
CA ILE A 417 -19.00 8.50 -2.92
C ILE A 417 -18.45 8.76 -4.33
N VAL A 418 -17.51 9.69 -4.47
CA VAL A 418 -16.80 10.01 -5.71
C VAL A 418 -15.30 10.18 -5.41
N PHE A 419 -14.46 9.35 -6.01
CA PHE A 419 -13.02 9.58 -6.12
C PHE A 419 -12.69 10.05 -7.53
N GLY A 420 -11.96 11.16 -7.63
CA GLY A 420 -11.20 11.56 -8.82
C GLY A 420 -9.71 11.48 -8.50
N TYR A 421 -9.03 10.47 -9.02
CA TYR A 421 -7.58 10.33 -8.88
C TYR A 421 -6.91 11.00 -10.09
N ALA A 422 -5.90 11.83 -9.85
CA ALA A 422 -5.14 12.49 -10.92
C ALA A 422 -4.35 11.52 -11.82
N THR A 423 -4.18 10.26 -11.40
CA THR A 423 -3.46 9.23 -12.15
C THR A 423 -4.06 7.84 -11.87
N CYS A 424 -3.82 6.88 -12.75
CA CYS A 424 -4.25 5.49 -12.60
C CYS A 424 -3.49 4.76 -11.48
N GLN A 425 -4.05 3.66 -10.97
CA GLN A 425 -3.33 2.78 -10.05
C GLN A 425 -1.97 2.34 -10.64
N GLY A 426 -0.91 2.43 -9.85
CA GLY A 426 0.47 2.12 -10.25
C GLY A 426 1.23 3.26 -10.95
N ALA A 427 0.58 4.36 -11.32
CA ALA A 427 1.17 5.45 -12.09
C ALA A 427 1.59 6.67 -11.23
N GLU A 428 2.22 7.65 -11.88
CA GLU A 428 2.67 8.92 -11.28
C GLU A 428 1.72 10.07 -11.66
N ALA A 429 1.67 11.11 -10.83
CA ALA A 429 1.10 12.40 -11.17
C ALA A 429 2.23 13.41 -11.38
N TYR A 430 2.12 14.30 -12.38
CA TYR A 430 3.21 15.19 -12.79
C TYR A 430 2.87 16.68 -12.64
N GLU A 431 3.89 17.46 -12.25
CA GLU A 431 3.90 18.93 -12.31
C GLU A 431 4.85 19.45 -13.41
N ILE A 432 4.60 20.66 -13.92
CA ILE A 432 5.37 21.26 -15.02
C ILE A 432 6.51 22.10 -14.46
N GLN A 433 7.67 21.46 -14.23
CA GLN A 433 8.85 22.04 -13.56
C GLN A 433 9.39 23.37 -14.14
N GLN A 434 9.04 23.75 -15.38
CA GLN A 434 9.59 24.91 -16.09
C GLN A 434 8.79 26.22 -15.93
N LEU A 435 7.61 26.21 -15.30
CA LEU A 435 6.76 27.39 -15.12
C LEU A 435 6.40 27.57 -13.65
N GLY A 436 7.05 28.53 -12.98
CA GLY A 436 7.02 28.67 -11.52
C GLY A 436 5.66 28.99 -10.88
N LEU A 437 4.64 29.31 -11.68
CA LEU A 437 3.25 29.53 -11.26
C LEU A 437 2.25 28.79 -12.18
N ALA A 438 2.64 27.63 -12.71
CA ALA A 438 1.72 26.76 -13.43
C ALA A 438 0.99 25.81 -12.48
N ASN A 439 -0.28 25.53 -12.78
CA ASN A 439 -1.03 24.46 -12.15
C ASN A 439 -0.42 23.07 -12.43
N GLY A 440 -0.64 22.13 -11.51
CA GLY A 440 -0.46 20.71 -11.73
C GLY A 440 -1.34 20.18 -12.86
N ILE A 441 -0.98 19.03 -13.42
CA ILE A 441 -1.63 18.51 -14.63
C ILE A 441 -3.14 18.28 -14.45
N PHE A 442 -3.57 17.76 -13.30
CA PHE A 442 -4.99 17.51 -13.04
C PHE A 442 -5.75 18.80 -12.77
N MET A 443 -5.26 19.65 -11.86
CA MET A 443 -5.88 20.95 -11.57
C MET A 443 -6.04 21.83 -12.81
N LYS A 444 -5.06 21.80 -13.73
CA LYS A 444 -5.10 22.54 -15.00
C LYS A 444 -6.37 22.27 -15.84
N PHE A 445 -6.91 21.05 -15.82
CA PHE A 445 -8.14 20.72 -16.54
C PHE A 445 -9.38 20.75 -15.63
N LEU A 446 -9.23 20.38 -14.36
CA LEU A 446 -10.33 20.40 -13.38
C LEU A 446 -10.91 21.81 -13.22
N LYS A 447 -10.06 22.83 -13.16
CA LYS A 447 -10.48 24.21 -12.87
C LYS A 447 -11.40 24.81 -13.93
N ASP A 448 -11.19 24.45 -15.20
CA ASP A 448 -11.98 24.93 -16.33
C ASP A 448 -13.40 24.33 -16.33
N ARG A 449 -13.61 23.23 -15.58
CA ARG A 449 -14.87 22.46 -15.53
C ARG A 449 -15.59 22.53 -14.18
N LEU A 450 -14.92 22.89 -13.09
CA LEU A 450 -15.44 22.76 -11.72
C LEU A 450 -16.76 23.52 -11.46
N LEU A 451 -16.96 24.65 -12.15
CA LEU A 451 -18.14 25.51 -12.00
C LEU A 451 -19.35 25.08 -12.85
N GLU A 452 -19.23 24.01 -13.64
CA GLU A 452 -20.33 23.54 -14.51
C GLU A 452 -21.44 22.84 -13.69
N ASP A 453 -22.71 23.15 -14.02
CA ASP A 453 -23.87 22.60 -13.32
C ASP A 453 -24.20 21.16 -13.74
N LYS A 454 -23.31 20.24 -13.37
CA LYS A 454 -23.31 18.82 -13.77
C LYS A 454 -23.09 17.90 -12.57
N LYS A 455 -23.67 16.70 -12.63
CA LYS A 455 -23.37 15.63 -11.67
C LYS A 455 -21.86 15.42 -11.59
N VAL A 456 -21.29 15.33 -10.38
CA VAL A 456 -19.83 15.33 -10.16
C VAL A 456 -19.10 14.25 -10.99
N THR A 457 -19.71 13.08 -11.18
CA THR A 457 -19.12 12.01 -12.01
C THR A 457 -19.01 12.37 -13.48
N VAL A 458 -19.95 13.15 -14.04
CA VAL A 458 -19.95 13.59 -15.45
C VAL A 458 -18.95 14.73 -15.64
N LEU A 459 -18.87 15.65 -14.66
CA LEU A 459 -17.87 16.72 -14.63
C LEU A 459 -16.45 16.12 -14.67
N LEU A 460 -16.16 15.12 -13.84
CA LEU A 460 -14.85 14.45 -13.84
C LEU A 460 -14.57 13.64 -15.11
N ASP A 461 -15.59 13.09 -15.77
CA ASP A 461 -15.46 12.35 -17.04
C ASP A 461 -15.02 13.29 -18.18
N GLU A 462 -15.60 14.49 -18.25
CA GLU A 462 -15.18 15.53 -19.20
C GLU A 462 -13.77 16.06 -18.90
N VAL A 463 -13.37 16.17 -17.63
CA VAL A 463 -11.97 16.48 -17.24
C VAL A 463 -11.02 15.35 -17.67
N ALA A 464 -11.45 14.08 -17.56
CA ALA A 464 -10.65 12.94 -18.03
C ALA A 464 -10.48 12.95 -19.56
N GLU A 465 -11.53 13.28 -20.31
CA GLU A 465 -11.41 13.49 -21.76
C GLU A 465 -10.42 14.62 -22.11
N ASP A 466 -10.55 15.78 -21.48
CA ASP A 466 -9.74 16.97 -21.79
C ASP A 466 -8.27 16.75 -21.43
N MET A 467 -8.01 16.06 -20.32
CA MET A 467 -6.69 15.58 -19.95
C MET A 467 -6.14 14.52 -20.91
N GLY A 468 -6.99 13.64 -21.46
CA GLY A 468 -6.63 12.65 -22.48
C GLY A 468 -6.31 13.25 -23.85
N LYS A 469 -6.82 14.45 -24.15
CA LYS A 469 -6.48 15.23 -25.35
C LYS A 469 -5.07 15.87 -25.26
N CYS A 470 -4.43 15.87 -24.08
CA CYS A 470 -3.14 16.53 -23.86
C CYS A 470 -1.93 15.68 -24.32
N PRO A 471 -1.01 16.21 -25.17
CA PRO A 471 0.18 15.47 -25.61
C PRO A 471 1.21 15.19 -24.49
N LEU A 472 1.19 15.96 -23.39
CA LEU A 472 2.16 15.83 -22.28
C LEU A 472 1.86 14.64 -21.35
N THR A 473 0.58 14.29 -21.22
CA THR A 473 0.05 13.27 -20.30
C THR A 473 -0.08 11.90 -20.94
N LYS A 474 -0.24 11.86 -22.27
CA LYS A 474 -0.54 10.66 -23.05
C LYS A 474 0.45 9.51 -22.78
N GLY A 475 -0.06 8.42 -22.21
CA GLY A 475 0.72 7.23 -21.85
C GLY A 475 1.53 7.35 -20.55
N LYS A 476 1.38 8.45 -19.79
CA LYS A 476 2.06 8.69 -18.50
C LYS A 476 1.09 8.93 -17.34
N GLN A 477 0.03 9.69 -17.58
CA GLN A 477 -0.93 10.12 -16.57
C GLN A 477 -2.33 10.20 -17.21
N ALA A 478 -3.34 9.61 -16.56
CA ALA A 478 -4.74 9.69 -16.96
C ALA A 478 -5.62 9.68 -15.71
N LEU A 479 -6.71 10.45 -15.71
CA LEU A 479 -7.61 10.56 -14.58
C LEU A 479 -8.40 9.25 -14.39
N GLU A 480 -8.40 8.69 -13.18
CA GLU A 480 -9.20 7.51 -12.82
C GLU A 480 -10.38 7.94 -11.93
N ILE A 481 -11.60 7.58 -12.33
CA ILE A 481 -12.83 7.87 -11.57
C ILE A 481 -13.31 6.58 -10.91
N ARG A 482 -13.58 6.63 -9.60
CA ARG A 482 -14.24 5.52 -8.88
C ARG A 482 -15.40 6.09 -8.07
N SER A 483 -16.63 5.68 -8.36
CA SER A 483 -17.81 6.26 -7.73
C SER A 483 -18.91 5.24 -7.44
N SER A 484 -19.62 5.47 -6.35
CA SER A 484 -20.89 4.81 -6.00
C SER A 484 -22.09 5.77 -6.06
N LEU A 485 -21.88 7.03 -6.48
CA LEU A 485 -22.90 8.07 -6.46
C LEU A 485 -24.09 7.71 -7.37
N SER A 486 -25.22 7.34 -6.77
CA SER A 486 -26.47 7.02 -7.49
C SER A 486 -27.16 8.30 -7.97
N GLU A 487 -27.46 9.21 -7.04
CA GLU A 487 -28.22 10.45 -7.25
C GLU A 487 -27.51 11.45 -8.19
N LYS A 488 -28.24 12.49 -8.63
CA LYS A 488 -27.75 13.51 -9.57
C LYS A 488 -27.03 14.69 -8.88
N ARG A 489 -26.32 14.44 -7.77
CA ARG A 489 -25.67 15.49 -6.96
C ARG A 489 -24.51 16.17 -7.69
N ALA A 490 -24.39 17.48 -7.51
CA ALA A 490 -23.43 18.36 -8.15
C ALA A 490 -22.79 19.32 -7.13
N LEU A 491 -21.59 19.85 -7.40
CA LEU A 491 -20.94 20.83 -6.50
C LEU A 491 -21.70 22.17 -6.45
N THR A 492 -22.44 22.45 -7.53
CA THR A 492 -23.39 23.54 -7.74
C THR A 492 -24.73 23.38 -7.01
N ASP A 493 -25.01 22.23 -6.35
CA ASP A 493 -26.26 22.06 -5.60
C ASP A 493 -26.41 23.16 -4.53
N PRO A 494 -27.59 23.78 -4.38
CA PRO A 494 -27.79 24.85 -3.41
C PRO A 494 -27.78 24.31 -1.98
N VAL A 495 -27.29 25.14 -1.06
CA VAL A 495 -27.38 24.85 0.38
C VAL A 495 -28.81 25.08 0.85
N GLN A 496 -29.44 24.04 1.39
CA GLN A 496 -30.76 24.14 2.00
C GLN A 496 -30.65 24.89 3.33
N GLN A 497 -30.98 26.18 3.33
CA GLN A 497 -31.00 27.02 4.53
C GLN A 497 -32.16 26.63 5.46
N SER A 498 -31.99 25.50 6.16
CA SER A 498 -32.81 25.20 7.33
C SER A 498 -32.59 26.27 8.41
N THR A 499 -33.65 26.58 9.17
CA THR A 499 -33.69 27.73 10.08
C THR A 499 -32.72 27.59 11.25
N SER A 500 -31.49 28.09 11.08
CA SER A 500 -30.52 28.40 12.14
C SER A 500 -30.38 27.31 13.23
N SER A 501 -30.19 26.04 12.83
CA SER A 501 -29.95 24.97 13.82
C SER A 501 -28.71 25.25 14.67
N ALA A 502 -28.69 24.73 15.90
CA ALA A 502 -27.54 24.90 16.78
C ALA A 502 -26.26 24.29 16.19
N GLU A 503 -26.37 23.18 15.45
CA GLU A 503 -25.22 22.60 14.73
C GLU A 503 -24.76 23.53 13.60
N SER A 504 -25.67 24.08 12.79
CA SER A 504 -25.33 25.02 11.72
C SER A 504 -24.63 26.26 12.28
N LEU A 505 -25.12 26.84 13.37
CA LEU A 505 -24.44 27.95 14.05
C LEU A 505 -23.06 27.55 14.59
N ALA A 506 -22.93 26.39 15.25
CA ALA A 506 -21.66 25.92 15.78
C ALA A 506 -20.62 25.69 14.66
N ARG A 507 -21.02 25.06 13.55
CA ARG A 507 -20.20 24.80 12.36
C ARG A 507 -19.76 26.10 11.68
N ASN A 508 -20.68 27.06 11.51
CA ASN A 508 -20.34 28.39 11.00
C ASN A 508 -19.32 29.10 11.91
N LEU A 509 -19.50 29.05 13.23
CA LEU A 509 -18.58 29.66 14.20
C LEU A 509 -17.21 28.96 14.24
N GLN A 510 -17.15 27.64 14.08
CA GLN A 510 -15.88 26.89 14.02
C GLN A 510 -15.11 27.19 12.74
N TRP A 511 -15.77 27.23 11.57
CA TRP A 511 -15.14 27.62 10.32
C TRP A 511 -14.70 29.09 10.31
N ALA A 512 -15.50 30.01 10.88
CA ALA A 512 -15.17 31.43 10.97
C ALA A 512 -13.91 31.67 11.82
N LYS A 513 -13.75 30.95 12.96
CA LYS A 513 -12.52 31.03 13.79
C LYS A 513 -11.25 30.73 13.01
N ALA A 514 -11.30 29.83 12.02
CA ALA A 514 -10.15 29.47 11.20
C ALA A 514 -9.79 30.52 10.12
N HIS A 515 -10.65 31.50 9.89
CA HIS A 515 -10.55 32.49 8.80
C HIS A 515 -10.55 33.95 9.28
N GLU A 516 -10.65 34.18 10.59
CA GLU A 516 -10.64 35.51 11.19
C GLU A 516 -9.21 36.09 11.15
N LEU A 517 -9.02 37.11 10.30
CA LEU A 517 -7.81 37.94 10.27
C LEU A 517 -7.83 38.97 11.42
N PRO A 518 -6.67 39.38 11.95
CA PRO A 518 -6.58 40.52 12.85
C PRO A 518 -7.01 41.83 12.16
N GLU A 519 -7.60 42.75 12.92
CA GLU A 519 -7.93 44.09 12.41
C GLU A 519 -6.67 44.88 12.04
N SER A 520 -6.75 45.66 10.96
CA SER A 520 -5.65 46.54 10.55
C SER A 520 -5.54 47.75 11.50
N MET A 521 -4.33 48.04 11.96
CA MET A 521 -4.08 48.88 13.13
C MET A 521 -3.06 50.00 12.84
N SER A 522 -3.32 51.17 13.42
CA SER A 522 -2.46 52.35 13.26
C SER A 522 -1.64 52.58 14.53
N LEU A 523 -0.32 52.68 14.37
CA LEU A 523 0.65 52.74 15.44
C LEU A 523 1.32 54.10 15.49
N GLU A 524 0.89 54.94 16.44
CA GLU A 524 1.61 56.16 16.78
C GLU A 524 2.80 55.87 17.72
N PHE A 525 3.92 56.53 17.44
CA PHE A 525 5.19 56.47 18.16
C PHE A 525 5.48 57.82 18.85
N GLN A 526 6.37 57.86 19.85
CA GLN A 526 6.62 59.06 20.67
C GLN A 526 7.19 60.22 19.86
N CYS A 527 8.03 59.91 18.86
CA CYS A 527 8.52 60.86 17.87
C CYS A 527 7.45 61.41 16.90
N GLY A 528 6.18 61.01 17.02
CA GLY A 528 5.04 61.50 16.23
C GLY A 528 4.83 60.85 14.87
N VAL A 529 5.67 59.86 14.52
CA VAL A 529 5.49 58.98 13.35
C VAL A 529 4.27 58.09 13.57
N GLN A 530 3.50 57.85 12.50
CA GLN A 530 2.43 56.85 12.49
C GLN A 530 2.68 55.79 11.41
N ILE A 531 2.63 54.52 11.81
CA ILE A 531 2.78 53.35 10.96
C ILE A 531 1.45 52.61 10.88
N GLN A 532 0.96 52.35 9.67
CA GLN A 532 -0.11 51.38 9.45
C GLN A 532 0.48 49.98 9.41
N LEU A 533 -0.15 49.06 10.14
CA LEU A 533 0.12 47.64 10.16
C LEU A 533 -1.14 46.90 9.69
N GLY A 534 -1.01 46.04 8.70
CA GLY A 534 -2.14 45.32 8.10
C GLY A 534 -1.84 43.86 7.83
N PHE A 535 -2.90 43.09 7.60
CA PHE A 535 -2.89 41.63 7.55
C PHE A 535 -3.66 41.13 6.32
N ALA A 536 -3.17 40.08 5.67
CA ALA A 536 -3.85 39.38 4.58
C ALA A 536 -3.66 37.86 4.72
N ALA A 537 -4.63 37.06 4.31
CA ALA A 537 -4.53 35.61 4.28
C ALA A 537 -4.22 35.13 2.85
N GLU A 538 -3.21 34.26 2.69
CA GLU A 538 -2.97 33.54 1.44
C GLU A 538 -3.60 32.12 1.52
N PHE A 539 -3.50 31.48 2.68
CA PHE A 539 -4.11 30.19 3.04
C PHE A 539 -4.57 30.23 4.50
N SER A 540 -5.37 29.26 4.98
CA SER A 540 -5.81 29.22 6.38
C SER A 540 -4.64 29.12 7.39
N ASN A 541 -3.46 28.61 6.98
CA ASN A 541 -2.23 28.63 7.79
C ASN A 541 -1.16 29.63 7.33
N VAL A 542 -1.43 30.48 6.34
CA VAL A 542 -0.46 31.45 5.79
C VAL A 542 -1.02 32.87 5.82
N MET A 543 -0.37 33.74 6.60
CA MET A 543 -0.71 35.16 6.71
C MET A 543 0.46 36.04 6.30
N ILE A 544 0.16 37.15 5.63
CA ILE A 544 1.12 38.19 5.29
C ILE A 544 0.87 39.39 6.17
N ILE A 545 1.93 39.87 6.82
CA ILE A 545 1.93 41.14 7.56
C ILE A 545 2.58 42.18 6.66
N TYR A 546 1.96 43.36 6.54
CA TYR A 546 2.51 44.48 5.79
C TYR A 546 2.54 45.77 6.64
N THR A 547 3.58 46.59 6.44
CA THR A 547 3.81 47.84 7.18
C THR A 547 4.02 49.02 6.24
N GLN A 548 3.44 50.17 6.59
CA GLN A 548 3.59 51.43 5.84
C GLN A 548 3.69 52.62 6.78
N ILE A 549 4.64 53.54 6.52
CA ILE A 549 4.72 54.80 7.25
C ILE A 549 3.71 55.78 6.63
N VAL A 550 2.64 56.09 7.36
CA VAL A 550 1.54 56.96 6.89
C VAL A 550 1.83 58.43 7.18
N LYS A 551 2.51 58.73 8.28
CA LYS A 551 2.82 60.09 8.74
C LYS A 551 4.26 60.16 9.23
N LYS A 552 5.04 61.07 8.66
CA LYS A 552 6.39 61.44 9.10
C LYS A 552 6.41 62.93 9.47
N PRO A 553 6.65 63.30 10.74
CA PRO A 553 6.84 64.69 11.15
C PRO A 553 7.97 65.41 10.38
N PRO A 554 7.89 66.74 10.22
CA PRO A 554 8.88 67.50 9.45
C PRO A 554 10.26 67.58 10.13
N GLU A 555 10.33 67.36 11.45
CA GLU A 555 11.55 67.36 12.25
C GLU A 555 12.44 66.13 12.00
N ILE A 556 11.85 65.05 11.47
CA ILE A 556 12.53 63.79 11.15
C ILE A 556 12.98 63.81 9.70
N THR A 557 14.27 63.61 9.45
CA THR A 557 14.85 63.56 8.09
C THR A 557 14.49 62.24 7.42
N ALA A 558 14.98 61.13 7.98
CA ALA A 558 14.76 59.77 7.51
C ALA A 558 14.12 58.90 8.61
N CYS A 559 13.35 57.90 8.21
CA CYS A 559 12.81 56.89 9.12
C CYS A 559 12.53 55.58 8.38
N ARG A 560 12.75 54.44 9.05
CA ARG A 560 12.44 53.09 8.57
C ARG A 560 11.66 52.32 9.64
N ALA A 561 10.59 51.67 9.22
CA ALA A 561 9.87 50.68 10.03
C ALA A 561 10.34 49.27 9.64
N HIS A 562 10.32 48.31 10.56
CA HIS A 562 10.42 46.88 10.28
C HIS A 562 9.82 46.07 11.44
N ILE A 563 9.52 44.80 11.20
CA ILE A 563 9.00 43.85 12.20
C ILE A 563 9.99 42.72 12.48
N THR A 564 10.11 42.35 13.74
CA THR A 564 11.09 41.41 14.29
C THR A 564 10.52 40.69 15.52
N ASP A 565 11.30 39.81 16.13
CA ASP A 565 11.03 39.19 17.43
C ASP A 565 9.78 38.28 17.42
N PHE A 566 9.57 37.58 16.30
CA PHE A 566 8.49 36.61 16.13
C PHE A 566 8.65 35.37 17.04
N PRO A 567 7.55 34.66 17.36
CA PRO A 567 7.61 33.41 18.13
C PRO A 567 8.43 32.34 17.41
N LEU A 568 9.36 31.70 18.14
CA LEU A 568 10.27 30.69 17.59
C LEU A 568 9.54 29.51 16.92
N ASP A 569 8.32 29.19 17.38
CA ASP A 569 7.44 28.16 16.78
C ASP A 569 7.15 28.38 15.28
N LEU A 570 7.29 29.60 14.76
CA LEU A 570 6.98 29.96 13.37
C LEU A 570 8.16 29.86 12.39
N ASP A 571 9.39 29.70 12.89
CA ASP A 571 10.64 29.56 12.11
C ASP A 571 10.82 30.59 10.96
N VAL A 572 10.61 31.88 11.30
CA VAL A 572 10.68 32.99 10.34
C VAL A 572 12.14 33.41 10.12
N ASP A 573 12.75 33.12 8.96
CA ASP A 573 14.10 33.64 8.63
C ASP A 573 14.04 35.19 8.57
N PRO A 574 14.80 35.92 9.41
CA PRO A 574 14.85 37.38 9.38
C PRO A 574 15.31 37.98 8.03
N LYS A 575 15.97 37.19 7.17
CA LYS A 575 16.32 37.60 5.80
C LYS A 575 15.12 37.67 4.86
N GLU A 576 14.09 36.84 5.11
CA GLU A 576 12.90 36.73 4.26
C GLU A 576 11.72 37.58 4.76
N ALA A 577 11.89 38.22 5.92
CA ALA A 577 11.02 39.28 6.43
C ALA A 577 11.36 40.67 5.85
N ASN A 578 10.43 41.61 6.00
CA ASN A 578 10.60 43.04 5.69
C ASN A 578 11.01 43.37 4.24
N LYS A 579 10.51 42.61 3.27
CA LYS A 579 10.83 42.74 1.85
C LYS A 579 10.13 43.92 1.17
N GLY A 580 10.66 44.39 0.04
CA GLY A 580 10.10 45.51 -0.74
C GLY A 580 8.90 45.13 -1.63
N THR A 581 8.74 43.84 -1.91
CA THR A 581 7.61 43.26 -2.67
C THR A 581 7.07 42.00 -1.98
N PRO A 582 5.79 41.61 -2.20
CA PRO A 582 5.29 40.34 -1.69
C PRO A 582 6.01 39.13 -2.31
N GLU A 583 6.38 39.20 -3.59
CA GLU A 583 7.06 38.13 -4.32
C GLU A 583 8.42 37.79 -3.71
N GLU A 584 9.16 38.79 -3.21
CA GLU A 584 10.40 38.58 -2.44
C GLU A 584 10.18 37.75 -1.16
N THR A 585 8.96 37.69 -0.59
CA THR A 585 8.64 36.83 0.58
C THR A 585 8.15 35.43 0.18
N GLY A 586 8.11 35.12 -1.12
CA GLY A 586 7.47 33.92 -1.67
C GLY A 586 5.94 33.99 -1.72
N SER A 587 5.34 35.17 -1.52
CA SER A 587 3.90 35.43 -1.70
C SER A 587 3.64 35.86 -3.15
N TYR A 588 3.26 34.90 -4.00
CA TYR A 588 3.00 35.17 -5.42
C TYR A 588 1.51 35.32 -5.77
N LEU A 589 0.60 34.93 -4.87
CA LEU A 589 -0.81 34.73 -5.21
C LEU A 589 -1.68 35.96 -4.90
N VAL A 590 -1.45 36.59 -3.75
CA VAL A 590 -2.18 37.78 -3.27
C VAL A 590 -1.42 39.11 -3.49
N SER A 591 -0.32 39.12 -4.23
CA SER A 591 0.52 40.31 -4.42
C SER A 591 -0.19 41.47 -5.14
N LYS A 592 -1.26 41.19 -5.88
CA LYS A 592 -2.11 42.18 -6.57
C LYS A 592 -3.07 42.91 -5.64
N ASP A 593 -3.50 42.26 -4.56
CA ASP A 593 -4.52 42.75 -3.63
C ASP A 593 -3.90 43.50 -2.44
N LEU A 594 -2.58 43.37 -2.26
CA LEU A 594 -1.81 44.01 -1.20
C LEU A 594 -1.53 45.51 -1.47
N PRO A 595 -1.59 46.40 -0.46
CA PRO A 595 -1.29 47.82 -0.63
C PRO A 595 0.16 48.09 -1.03
N LYS A 596 0.36 48.84 -2.12
CA LYS A 596 1.70 49.17 -2.65
C LYS A 596 2.47 50.10 -1.71
N HIS A 597 3.80 50.05 -1.81
CA HIS A 597 4.74 50.80 -0.97
C HIS A 597 4.65 50.45 0.53
N CYS A 598 4.55 49.16 0.83
CA CYS A 598 4.72 48.59 2.16
C CYS A 598 6.02 47.76 2.24
N LEU A 599 6.45 47.41 3.45
CA LEU A 599 7.34 46.26 3.66
C LEU A 599 6.53 45.04 4.09
N TYR A 600 6.84 43.86 3.55
CA TYR A 600 6.05 42.63 3.71
C TYR A 600 6.83 41.54 4.45
N THR A 601 6.12 40.72 5.23
CA THR A 601 6.64 39.49 5.86
C THR A 601 5.59 38.39 5.76
N ARG A 602 5.97 37.20 5.29
CA ARG A 602 5.08 36.04 5.13
C ARG A 602 5.28 35.05 6.29
N LEU A 603 4.20 34.77 7.03
CA LEU A 603 4.16 33.77 8.09
C LEU A 603 3.50 32.51 7.54
N SER A 604 4.30 31.46 7.27
CA SER A 604 3.88 30.27 6.50
C SER A 604 3.38 29.09 7.33
N SER A 605 3.63 29.08 8.64
CA SER A 605 3.41 27.93 9.53
C SER A 605 2.49 28.23 10.72
N LEU A 606 1.39 28.97 10.53
CA LEU A 606 0.53 29.40 11.64
C LEU A 606 -0.06 28.24 12.46
N GLN A 607 -0.16 27.03 11.90
CA GLN A 607 -0.57 25.85 12.67
C GLN A 607 0.39 25.49 13.81
N LYS A 608 1.67 25.88 13.72
CA LYS A 608 2.71 25.62 14.73
C LYS A 608 2.67 26.61 15.90
N LEU A 609 1.94 27.72 15.80
CA LEU A 609 1.84 28.74 16.84
C LEU A 609 1.11 28.21 18.09
N ARG A 610 1.82 28.00 19.20
CA ARG A 610 1.25 27.50 20.46
C ARG A 610 0.60 28.58 21.31
N GLU A 611 1.26 29.71 21.44
CA GLU A 611 0.80 30.86 22.25
C GLU A 611 0.17 31.95 21.37
N TYR A 612 0.16 33.21 21.82
CA TYR A 612 -0.27 34.33 20.99
C TYR A 612 0.85 34.77 20.04
N LEU A 613 0.48 35.25 18.85
CA LEU A 613 1.38 35.91 17.93
C LEU A 613 1.72 37.29 18.48
N ILE A 614 2.87 37.34 19.15
CA ILE A 614 3.50 38.54 19.69
C ILE A 614 4.76 38.81 18.85
N PHE A 615 4.96 40.05 18.42
CA PHE A 615 6.13 40.49 17.65
C PHE A 615 6.38 42.00 17.85
N THR A 616 7.60 42.47 17.58
CA THR A 616 7.98 43.88 17.75
C THR A 616 7.91 44.63 16.42
N VAL A 617 7.29 45.81 16.41
CA VAL A 617 7.51 46.83 15.38
C VAL A 617 8.63 47.77 15.85
N CYS A 618 9.73 47.80 15.11
CA CYS A 618 10.87 48.68 15.35
C CYS A 618 10.84 49.84 14.35
N LEU A 619 10.99 51.07 14.87
CA LEU A 619 11.08 52.30 14.12
C LEU A 619 12.45 52.94 14.38
N HIS A 620 13.33 52.95 13.37
CA HIS A 620 14.54 53.75 13.43
C HIS A 620 14.34 55.07 12.70
N TYR A 621 14.88 56.17 13.22
CA TYR A 621 14.67 57.51 12.67
C TYR A 621 15.79 58.49 13.05
N GLU A 622 15.91 59.57 12.26
CA GLU A 622 16.94 60.61 12.40
C GLU A 622 16.27 61.98 12.52
N TYR A 623 16.76 62.84 13.41
CA TYR A 623 16.30 64.22 13.54
C TYR A 623 17.16 65.18 12.70
N SER A 624 16.54 66.24 12.19
CA SER A 624 17.22 67.29 11.41
C SER A 624 18.33 67.99 12.21
N GLY A 625 19.58 67.56 12.01
CA GLY A 625 20.78 68.12 12.64
C GLY A 625 21.36 67.29 13.79
N ILE A 626 20.91 66.05 13.97
CA ILE A 626 21.49 65.07 14.90
C ILE A 626 22.04 63.89 14.07
N GLU A 627 23.30 63.49 14.32
CA GLU A 627 23.94 62.36 13.62
C GLU A 627 23.56 60.99 14.20
N ASP A 628 23.09 60.94 15.45
CA ASP A 628 22.64 59.72 16.12
C ASP A 628 21.27 59.24 15.58
N THR A 629 21.23 58.01 15.05
CA THR A 629 19.97 57.31 14.74
C THR A 629 19.27 56.85 16.03
N MET A 630 18.00 57.22 16.19
CA MET A 630 17.13 56.79 17.29
C MET A 630 16.39 55.49 16.94
N ASP A 631 16.05 54.67 17.94
CA ASP A 631 15.23 53.45 17.80
C ASP A 631 14.07 53.48 18.82
N GLU A 632 12.83 53.41 18.34
CA GLU A 632 11.64 53.15 19.16
C GLU A 632 11.07 51.76 18.84
N ARG A 633 10.57 51.07 19.87
CA ARG A 633 10.01 49.72 19.75
C ARG A 633 8.62 49.62 20.34
N LYS A 634 7.75 48.85 19.69
CA LYS A 634 6.38 48.62 20.13
C LYS A 634 6.02 47.15 19.94
N GLU A 635 5.82 46.46 21.06
CA GLU A 635 5.34 45.07 21.07
C GLU A 635 3.87 45.02 20.65
N ILE A 636 3.56 44.15 19.69
CA ILE A 636 2.24 43.96 19.10
C ILE A 636 1.78 42.53 19.39
N ASN A 637 0.56 42.39 19.91
CA ASN A 637 -0.08 41.11 20.18
C ASN A 637 -1.38 41.03 19.37
N VAL A 638 -1.49 40.07 18.46
CA VAL A 638 -2.70 39.84 17.63
C VAL A 638 -3.47 38.57 18.01
N GLY A 639 -3.25 38.03 19.22
CA GLY A 639 -3.86 36.81 19.68
C GLY A 639 -3.45 35.61 18.83
N LYS A 640 -4.41 34.76 18.42
CA LYS A 640 -4.18 33.66 17.49
C LYS A 640 -4.88 33.96 16.15
N PRO A 641 -4.17 34.22 15.05
CA PRO A 641 -4.80 34.47 13.74
C PRO A 641 -5.17 33.16 13.03
N LEU A 642 -6.23 33.19 12.22
CA LEU A 642 -6.61 32.10 11.30
C LEU A 642 -6.63 30.71 12.00
N ILE A 643 -6.05 29.67 11.36
CA ILE A 643 -6.07 28.28 11.87
C ILE A 643 -5.52 28.12 13.30
N ALA A 644 -4.66 29.03 13.77
CA ALA A 644 -4.09 28.96 15.11
C ALA A 644 -5.18 28.98 16.20
N LYS A 645 -6.36 29.56 15.92
CA LYS A 645 -7.52 29.52 16.83
C LYS A 645 -8.07 28.11 17.10
N LEU A 646 -7.85 27.14 16.20
CA LEU A 646 -8.32 25.75 16.39
C LEU A 646 -7.35 24.90 17.24
N GLY A 647 -6.09 25.34 17.34
CA GLY A 647 -5.07 24.71 18.19
C GLY A 647 -4.71 23.28 17.75
N LEU A 648 -4.15 23.13 16.54
CA LEU A 648 -3.77 21.84 15.92
C LEU A 648 -2.53 21.19 16.58
N HIS A 649 -2.38 21.29 17.90
CA HIS A 649 -1.18 20.91 18.66
C HIS A 649 -1.25 19.49 19.22
N PRO A 650 -0.14 18.73 19.19
CA PRO A 650 -0.06 17.44 19.89
C PRO A 650 -0.26 17.61 21.41
N GLY A 651 -1.44 17.19 21.91
CA GLY A 651 -1.71 17.05 23.35
C GLY A 651 -2.89 17.84 23.93
N LEU A 652 -3.54 18.72 23.16
CA LEU A 652 -4.61 19.60 23.68
C LEU A 652 -6.05 19.10 23.50
N LYS A 653 -6.26 17.97 22.79
CA LYS A 653 -7.59 17.34 22.62
C LYS A 653 -7.59 15.90 23.15
N THR A 654 -8.72 15.52 23.73
CA THR A 654 -8.92 14.22 24.37
C THR A 654 -8.79 13.08 23.37
N LYS A 655 -8.13 11.98 23.76
CA LYS A 655 -8.03 10.73 22.98
C LYS A 655 -9.41 10.26 22.52
N ASN A 656 -9.75 10.41 21.24
CA ASN A 656 -10.92 9.83 20.60
C ASN A 656 -10.70 9.71 19.07
N CYS A 657 -11.51 8.88 18.41
CA CYS A 657 -11.56 8.64 16.97
C CYS A 657 -10.31 8.04 16.28
N LEU A 658 -9.10 8.61 16.41
CA LEU A 658 -7.92 8.17 15.63
C LEU A 658 -6.90 7.27 16.37
N GLN A 659 -7.07 6.99 17.67
CA GLN A 659 -6.10 6.18 18.45
C GLN A 659 -6.35 4.65 18.43
N THR A 660 -6.89 4.10 17.33
CA THR A 660 -6.95 2.64 17.09
C THR A 660 -5.70 2.07 16.42
N CYS A 661 -4.78 2.90 15.93
CA CYS A 661 -3.56 2.48 15.22
C CYS A 661 -2.42 1.94 16.13
N CYS A 662 -2.74 1.33 17.27
CA CYS A 662 -1.76 0.67 18.15
C CYS A 662 -2.04 -0.83 18.23
N MET A 663 -1.37 -1.61 17.38
CA MET A 663 -1.44 -3.08 17.40
C MET A 663 -0.85 -3.64 18.72
N PRO A 664 -1.52 -4.61 19.39
CA PRO A 664 -0.98 -5.25 20.59
C PRO A 664 0.15 -6.22 20.22
N GLY A 665 1.35 -5.99 20.77
CA GLY A 665 2.59 -6.61 20.29
C GLY A 665 3.57 -7.11 21.35
N TYR A 666 3.10 -7.69 22.45
CA TYR A 666 3.90 -8.55 23.35
C TYR A 666 3.02 -9.65 23.98
N PRO A 667 3.58 -10.83 24.35
CA PRO A 667 2.78 -11.99 24.73
C PRO A 667 2.27 -11.87 26.17
N PHE A 668 0.96 -11.92 26.34
CA PHE A 668 0.34 -12.03 27.67
C PHE A 668 0.40 -13.48 28.18
N HIS A 669 0.94 -13.66 29.38
CA HIS A 669 0.63 -14.82 30.21
C HIS A 669 -0.83 -14.77 30.67
N ASN A 670 -1.48 -15.94 30.77
CA ASN A 670 -2.88 -16.08 31.20
C ASN A 670 -3.17 -15.41 32.55
N PRO A 671 -4.24 -14.60 32.64
CA PRO A 671 -5.06 -14.48 33.84
C PRO A 671 -6.00 -15.69 33.94
N VAL A 672 -6.31 -16.13 35.16
CA VAL A 672 -7.30 -17.19 35.43
C VAL A 672 -8.71 -16.59 35.57
N GLU A 673 -9.74 -17.35 35.18
CA GLU A 673 -11.14 -16.97 35.33
C GLU A 673 -11.53 -16.69 36.79
N LEU A 674 -12.32 -15.63 37.01
CA LEU A 674 -13.19 -15.49 38.19
C LEU A 674 -14.43 -14.67 37.80
N SER A 675 -15.59 -15.07 38.33
CA SER A 675 -16.92 -14.60 37.92
C SER A 675 -17.40 -13.32 38.64
N PRO A 676 -18.37 -12.57 38.07
CA PRO A 676 -18.79 -11.27 38.59
C PRO A 676 -19.96 -11.34 39.59
N GLU A 677 -20.00 -10.40 40.54
CA GLU A 677 -21.20 -10.09 41.35
C GLU A 677 -21.32 -8.57 41.62
N ALA A 678 -22.55 -8.15 41.94
CA ALA A 678 -22.98 -6.87 42.54
C ALA A 678 -22.54 -5.55 41.86
N ALA A 679 -23.52 -4.89 41.22
CA ALA A 679 -23.50 -3.45 40.96
C ALA A 679 -24.34 -2.74 42.02
N GLU A 680 -23.95 -1.52 42.45
CA GLU A 680 -24.88 -0.59 43.10
C GLU A 680 -24.52 0.88 42.85
N TYR A 681 -25.49 1.76 43.09
CA TYR A 681 -25.61 3.13 42.54
C TYR A 681 -24.68 4.16 43.20
N TYR A 682 -24.29 5.22 42.46
CA TYR A 682 -24.91 6.57 42.57
C TYR A 682 -24.33 7.58 41.55
N ILE A 683 -25.08 8.66 41.28
CA ILE A 683 -24.73 9.75 40.33
C ILE A 683 -24.69 11.12 41.07
N PRO A 684 -24.44 12.28 40.43
CA PRO A 684 -23.23 13.08 40.65
C PRO A 684 -23.42 14.33 41.53
N GLY A 685 -22.31 15.00 41.87
CA GLY A 685 -22.30 16.32 42.52
C GLY A 685 -21.30 17.28 41.88
N HIS A 686 -21.78 18.44 41.41
CA HIS A 686 -20.92 19.57 41.00
C HIS A 686 -20.29 20.27 42.21
N CYS A 687 -19.05 20.76 42.06
CA CYS A 687 -18.72 22.18 42.27
C CYS A 687 -17.23 22.51 41.98
N GLN A 688 -17.02 23.72 41.45
CA GLN A 688 -15.75 24.48 41.39
C GLN A 688 -16.02 25.85 42.04
N PRO A 689 -15.00 26.70 42.29
CA PRO A 689 -13.62 26.44 42.71
C PRO A 689 -13.26 27.29 43.97
N ASN A 690 -12.02 27.24 44.49
CA ASN A 690 -11.21 28.46 44.80
C ASN A 690 -9.86 28.19 45.51
N SER A 691 -8.95 29.17 45.35
CA SER A 691 -7.84 29.59 46.23
C SER A 691 -6.83 28.56 46.78
N SER A 692 -5.58 28.73 46.35
CA SER A 692 -4.33 28.44 47.10
C SER A 692 -3.98 29.63 48.04
N PRO A 693 -2.83 29.68 48.76
CA PRO A 693 -1.76 28.68 48.96
C PRO A 693 -1.41 28.41 50.45
N GLY A 694 -0.51 27.46 50.72
CA GLY A 694 0.05 27.25 52.08
C GLY A 694 1.22 26.26 52.13
N VAL A 695 2.40 26.75 52.52
CA VAL A 695 3.61 25.94 52.81
C VAL A 695 3.69 25.70 54.32
N TYR A 696 4.06 24.49 54.78
CA TYR A 696 5.01 24.24 55.90
C TYR A 696 5.18 22.73 56.21
N HIS A 697 6.44 22.26 56.19
CA HIS A 697 6.97 21.13 56.97
C HIS A 697 7.47 21.66 58.36
N PRO A 698 7.91 20.86 59.36
CA PRO A 698 8.42 19.47 59.32
C PRO A 698 8.04 18.54 60.52
N ASN A 699 8.78 17.42 60.65
CA ASN A 699 9.00 16.57 61.85
C ASN A 699 7.90 15.59 62.32
N CYS A 700 8.19 14.49 63.03
CA CYS A 700 9.33 13.52 63.00
C CYS A 700 9.00 12.31 63.91
N ALA A 701 9.85 11.25 63.89
CA ALA A 701 9.94 10.13 64.87
C ALA A 701 8.79 9.08 64.89
N CYS A 702 9.00 7.80 65.28
CA CYS A 702 10.17 6.90 65.14
C CYS A 702 9.83 5.44 65.54
N SER A 703 10.82 4.54 65.39
CA SER A 703 10.91 3.12 65.88
C SER A 703 10.16 2.07 65.04
N ASN A 704 10.60 0.82 64.82
CA ASN A 704 11.81 -0.01 65.02
C ASN A 704 11.39 -1.46 64.61
N SER A 705 12.19 -2.48 64.26
CA SER A 705 13.64 -2.73 64.37
C SER A 705 14.11 -3.96 63.55
N ILE A 706 15.34 -3.91 62.99
CA ILE A 706 16.39 -4.99 62.98
C ILE A 706 16.05 -6.32 62.22
N THR A 707 16.86 -6.85 61.28
CA THR A 707 18.30 -7.21 61.32
C THR A 707 19.15 -6.84 60.08
N GLN A 708 20.48 -6.96 60.24
CA GLN A 708 21.58 -6.84 59.26
C GLN A 708 22.64 -7.94 59.61
N PRO A 709 23.88 -8.06 59.06
CA PRO A 709 24.78 -7.09 58.39
C PRO A 709 25.10 -7.56 56.93
N GLU A 710 26.20 -7.33 56.19
CA GLU A 710 27.58 -6.82 56.39
C GLU A 710 28.03 -5.85 55.26
N ALA A 711 29.35 -5.68 55.05
CA ALA A 711 29.99 -4.78 54.08
C ALA A 711 31.17 -5.50 53.37
N CYS A 712 32.00 -4.90 52.49
CA CYS A 712 32.93 -3.80 52.76
C CYS A 712 33.54 -3.19 51.48
N SER A 713 34.43 -2.20 51.63
CA SER A 713 35.04 -1.38 50.56
C SER A 713 36.58 -1.45 50.53
N CYS A 714 37.23 -1.03 49.43
CA CYS A 714 38.36 -0.05 49.42
C CYS A 714 39.23 0.00 48.14
N ASN A 715 39.91 1.15 48.00
CA ASN A 715 40.86 1.62 46.97
C ASN A 715 42.08 0.73 46.65
N GLY A 716 42.79 1.00 45.55
CA GLY A 716 44.25 0.76 45.45
C GLY A 716 44.84 0.59 44.03
N THR A 717 45.68 1.53 43.57
CA THR A 717 46.30 1.55 42.23
C THR A 717 47.65 0.82 42.11
N SER A 718 47.93 0.24 40.92
CA SER A 718 49.19 0.33 40.13
C SER A 718 50.05 -0.95 39.90
N ARG A 719 50.29 -1.26 38.59
CA ARG A 719 51.51 -1.79 37.88
C ARG A 719 52.37 -2.93 38.51
N MET A 720 52.95 -3.90 37.77
CA MET A 720 53.37 -3.98 36.34
C MET A 720 53.32 -5.40 35.72
N LEU A 721 53.12 -5.44 34.39
CA LEU A 721 53.68 -6.32 33.32
C LEU A 721 54.00 -7.82 33.54
N ALA A 722 53.41 -8.64 32.66
CA ALA A 722 54.12 -9.65 31.84
C ALA A 722 53.37 -9.90 30.50
N SER A 723 54.10 -10.30 29.46
CA SER A 723 53.64 -10.66 28.09
C SER A 723 52.88 -12.02 28.03
N ARG A 724 52.06 -12.39 27.03
CA ARG A 724 51.61 -11.79 25.74
C ARG A 724 50.17 -12.35 25.45
N HIS A 725 49.55 -12.49 24.27
CA HIS A 725 49.94 -12.44 22.84
C HIS A 725 48.95 -11.62 22.00
N GLU A 726 48.89 -11.84 20.69
CA GLU A 726 48.18 -11.03 19.68
C GLU A 726 46.85 -11.61 19.17
N VAL A 727 45.91 -10.72 18.88
CA VAL A 727 45.02 -10.76 17.69
C VAL A 727 44.92 -9.32 17.17
N GLN A 728 44.89 -9.11 15.84
CA GLN A 728 44.65 -7.78 15.23
C GLN A 728 43.62 -7.85 14.08
N PRO A 729 42.84 -6.78 13.84
CA PRO A 729 41.79 -6.74 12.81
C PRO A 729 42.26 -6.09 11.50
N TYR A 730 41.48 -6.27 10.43
CA TYR A 730 41.53 -5.42 9.23
C TYR A 730 40.14 -5.19 8.64
N SER A 731 39.95 -4.01 8.07
CA SER A 731 38.82 -3.61 7.22
C SER A 731 39.25 -3.54 5.74
N PRO A 732 38.31 -3.63 4.79
CA PRO A 732 38.53 -3.26 3.39
C PRO A 732 37.74 -2.01 2.95
N THR A 733 38.11 -1.46 1.80
CA THR A 733 37.63 -0.19 1.22
C THR A 733 36.71 -0.37 0.01
N VAL A 734 36.09 0.72 -0.45
CA VAL A 734 35.20 0.78 -1.62
C VAL A 734 35.98 1.04 -2.91
N GLU A 735 35.63 0.33 -4.00
CA GLU A 735 35.88 0.76 -5.39
C GLU A 735 34.60 0.63 -6.24
N LYS A 736 34.60 1.24 -7.43
CA LYS A 736 33.42 1.40 -8.32
C LYS A 736 33.51 0.48 -9.54
N HIS A 737 32.36 0.07 -10.10
CA HIS A 737 32.23 -0.18 -11.55
C HIS A 737 30.83 0.10 -12.10
N ASN A 738 30.68 0.05 -13.42
CA ASN A 738 29.62 0.70 -14.21
C ASN A 738 28.68 -0.29 -14.95
N VAL A 739 27.64 0.26 -15.57
CA VAL A 739 26.60 -0.41 -16.39
C VAL A 739 27.12 -0.78 -17.81
N PRO A 740 26.72 -1.95 -18.34
CA PRO A 740 25.96 -2.08 -19.62
C PRO A 740 24.61 -2.80 -19.38
N VAL A 741 23.52 -2.65 -20.16
CA VAL A 741 23.26 -2.47 -21.61
C VAL A 741 23.33 -3.79 -22.42
N GLU A 742 22.31 -4.00 -23.26
CA GLU A 742 22.00 -5.23 -24.02
C GLU A 742 22.84 -5.43 -25.29
N THR A 743 23.05 -6.70 -25.69
CA THR A 743 23.35 -7.15 -27.08
C THR A 743 22.80 -8.56 -27.31
N THR A 744 22.57 -8.93 -28.58
CA THR A 744 21.82 -10.13 -29.02
C THR A 744 22.68 -11.31 -29.49
N ASP A 745 21.98 -12.42 -29.74
CA ASP A 745 22.27 -13.55 -30.65
C ASP A 745 23.21 -14.71 -30.26
N ASP A 746 22.64 -15.91 -30.45
CA ASP A 746 23.19 -17.17 -30.97
C ASP A 746 24.51 -17.76 -30.44
N THR A 747 24.37 -18.89 -29.74
CA THR A 747 25.02 -20.14 -30.18
C THR A 747 24.21 -21.37 -29.74
N VAL A 748 24.20 -22.42 -30.57
CA VAL A 748 23.36 -23.62 -30.43
C VAL A 748 24.26 -24.88 -30.52
N GLU A 749 23.84 -25.96 -29.81
CA GLU A 749 24.33 -27.35 -29.90
C GLU A 749 25.83 -27.63 -29.69
N LEU A 750 26.15 -28.39 -28.62
CA LEU A 750 27.05 -29.58 -28.66
C LEU A 750 27.25 -30.22 -27.26
N GLU A 751 26.28 -30.99 -26.73
CA GLU A 751 26.58 -31.93 -25.61
C GLU A 751 25.56 -33.08 -25.40
N PHE A 752 25.24 -33.86 -26.44
CA PHE A 752 24.56 -35.17 -26.29
C PHE A 752 24.88 -36.10 -27.47
N PHE A 753 25.45 -37.30 -27.20
CA PHE A 753 25.27 -38.58 -27.93
C PHE A 753 26.34 -39.61 -27.49
N LEU A 754 26.09 -40.35 -26.40
CA LEU A 754 27.00 -41.41 -25.93
C LEU A 754 26.27 -42.50 -25.08
N SER A 755 25.08 -42.94 -25.48
CA SER A 755 24.28 -43.89 -24.65
C SER A 755 23.38 -44.92 -25.38
N ASP A 756 23.36 -45.00 -26.71
CA ASP A 756 22.40 -45.85 -27.45
C ASP A 756 23.07 -46.86 -28.41
N SER A 757 23.84 -47.82 -27.88
CA SER A 757 24.37 -48.93 -28.71
C SER A 757 24.80 -50.22 -27.97
N LEU A 758 24.13 -50.62 -26.87
CA LEU A 758 24.26 -51.96 -26.28
C LEU A 758 22.90 -52.47 -25.78
N SER A 759 22.36 -53.49 -26.44
CA SER A 759 21.12 -54.18 -26.06
C SER A 759 21.42 -55.46 -25.28
N PHE A 760 20.79 -55.66 -24.12
CA PHE A 760 20.83 -56.94 -23.41
C PHE A 760 19.76 -57.91 -23.93
N SER A 761 20.09 -59.20 -23.95
CA SER A 761 19.21 -60.28 -24.43
C SER A 761 18.07 -60.58 -23.47
N GLU A 762 16.92 -60.98 -24.02
CA GLU A 762 15.89 -61.72 -23.27
C GLU A 762 16.31 -63.19 -23.05
N GLN A 763 15.51 -63.88 -22.23
CA GLN A 763 15.58 -65.30 -21.82
C GLN A 763 16.68 -65.57 -20.78
N GLN A 764 16.41 -66.36 -19.73
CA GLN A 764 15.34 -67.35 -19.56
C GLN A 764 14.61 -67.24 -18.21
#